data_AF-A0A933HVF8-F1
#
_entry.id   AF-A0A933HVF8-F1
#
_cell.length_a   1.000
_cell.length_b   1.000
_cell.length_c   1.000
_cell.angle_alpha   90.00
_cell.angle_beta   90.00
_cell.angle_gamma   90.00
#
_symmetry.space_group_name_H-M   'P 1'
#
loop_
_entity.id
_entity.type
_entity.pdbx_description
1 polymer ?
#
loop_
_entity_poly.entity_id
_entity_poly.type
_entity_poly.pdbx_seq_one_letter_code
_entity_poly.pdbx_strand_id
1 'polypeptide(L)'
;MVTQARTTTGSREAFRLLLVELMPDEPERGARTQAFPLLMGLGRRLGWRSRWRAFWTRYEPTLRYALKPRDLGLLLAEVARFKPRVVALNERLRGDQWRAVAAASPGTRLVYCGLETYEDLMDFAGFVRRDIWNRAHPLLDEPGLLDGIEPDFRRRILNRPPPPWNASPLIRVVAGRFCAYRTRAADNPFYRRLKLKTGTLSCSFCECADPQRLKARPLRDPVSFAARQIGAACRQLGTSGGAVEVGDRASRTPSGEALASGGRLRFELSGCELWRHFEALIRMLARRGVRGAELVFMMRLDELLAARDAVERCLPLMAANDLAMHVYGMGVENFSPVENLRLNKGITAEQVHEAAAFLQTAGARWPRNFRLPSNALSMILFTPWTTLEDLRLNISGIERCPLIDHSFPLGRRLQLFPGRPITLLARRDGLVTRRWGDSFYNSGCITDAEQREIPWRFRRPEIDVLWRLSRRLSSDRSKGPGDDPESRALQAFLSSRPGGPSSPLTLLRQAVEALARHPKTASMTGLLGLLDRRSGRREPPDRPGAGERMPATASAAARGVEKLFLSLSKRPGSAFAGVEFGAVTECAVPAGKAIRISFSMDGRSLVFDLLDPRTPGPCFLRSRRFKAVLSPATPGSGPRERQVAAMVLDEIDRSLDDR
;
A
#
# COMPACT_ATOMS: atom_id res chain seq x y z
N MET A 1 32.60 55.65 -13.54
CA MET A 1 31.25 56.15 -13.19
C MET A 1 30.23 55.07 -13.55
N VAL A 2 29.72 54.33 -12.55
CA VAL A 2 28.64 53.36 -12.73
C VAL A 2 27.33 54.11 -12.51
N THR A 3 26.57 54.35 -13.58
CA THR A 3 25.25 54.98 -13.55
C THR A 3 24.26 54.04 -12.87
N GLN A 4 24.02 54.27 -11.56
CA GLN A 4 22.88 53.69 -10.85
C GLN A 4 21.59 54.29 -11.44
N ALA A 5 20.98 53.55 -12.37
CA ALA A 5 19.64 53.84 -12.83
C ALA A 5 18.67 53.75 -11.63
N ARG A 6 18.14 54.90 -11.20
CA ARG A 6 16.99 54.98 -10.29
C ARG A 6 15.79 54.34 -10.97
N THR A 7 15.59 53.05 -10.73
CA THR A 7 14.35 52.36 -11.07
C THR A 7 13.22 52.96 -10.23
N THR A 8 12.25 53.56 -10.91
CA THR A 8 10.98 54.00 -10.35
C THR A 8 10.35 52.87 -9.53
N THR A 9 10.26 53.09 -8.23
CA THR A 9 9.65 52.20 -7.23
C THR A 9 8.13 52.24 -7.34
N GLY A 10 7.58 51.91 -8.51
CA GLY A 10 6.20 51.45 -8.58
C GLY A 10 6.14 50.13 -7.81
N SER A 11 5.33 50.04 -6.75
CA SER A 11 5.26 48.86 -5.90
C SER A 11 4.87 47.64 -6.76
N ARG A 12 5.86 46.88 -7.22
CA ARG A 12 5.61 45.64 -7.95
C ARG A 12 4.91 44.71 -6.99
N GLU A 13 3.62 44.52 -7.20
CA GLU A 13 2.81 43.62 -6.39
C GLU A 13 3.52 42.26 -6.33
N ALA A 14 3.85 41.80 -5.12
CA ALA A 14 4.57 40.55 -4.92
C ALA A 14 3.75 39.38 -5.52
N PHE A 15 4.43 38.51 -6.27
CA PHE A 15 3.80 37.31 -6.84
C PHE A 15 3.25 36.43 -5.71
N ARG A 16 2.00 35.98 -5.83
CA ARG A 16 1.28 35.21 -4.79
C ARG A 16 1.00 33.79 -5.27
N LEU A 17 1.52 32.79 -4.57
CA LEU A 17 1.38 31.37 -4.88
C LEU A 17 0.62 30.65 -3.76
N LEU A 18 -0.50 30.00 -4.08
CA LEU A 18 -1.21 29.13 -3.14
C LEU A 18 -1.02 27.68 -3.57
N LEU A 19 -0.38 26.88 -2.71
CA LEU A 19 -0.25 25.44 -2.87
C LEU A 19 -1.37 24.75 -2.10
N VAL A 20 -2.09 23.85 -2.76
CA VAL A 20 -3.21 23.09 -2.20
C VAL A 20 -2.90 21.60 -2.29
N GLU A 21 -2.76 20.97 -1.14
CA GLU A 21 -2.52 19.55 -0.99
C GLU A 21 -3.81 18.83 -0.58
N LEU A 22 -4.25 17.89 -1.39
CA LEU A 22 -5.25 16.90 -1.06
C LEU A 22 -4.52 15.66 -0.56
N MET A 23 -4.67 15.35 0.73
CA MET A 23 -4.07 14.21 1.40
C MET A 23 -5.08 13.06 1.39
N PRO A 24 -4.81 11.95 0.68
CA PRO A 24 -5.68 10.79 0.73
C PRO A 24 -5.73 10.20 2.14
N ASP A 25 -6.86 9.58 2.49
CA ASP A 25 -7.02 8.79 3.71
C ASP A 25 -6.33 7.41 3.64
N GLU A 26 -5.82 7.03 2.46
CA GLU A 26 -4.88 5.91 2.26
C GLU A 26 -3.43 6.43 2.25
N PRO A 27 -2.70 6.38 3.38
CA PRO A 27 -1.36 6.98 3.50
C PRO A 27 -0.32 6.36 2.57
N GLU A 28 -0.51 5.10 2.15
CA GLU A 28 0.39 4.41 1.21
C GLU A 28 0.34 4.97 -0.21
N ARG A 29 -0.75 5.67 -0.59
CA ARG A 29 -0.87 6.22 -1.95
C ARG A 29 0.00 7.44 -2.20
N GLY A 30 0.52 8.07 -1.13
CA GLY A 30 1.42 9.22 -1.17
C GLY A 30 0.80 10.45 -1.85
N ALA A 31 0.76 11.59 -1.17
CA ALA A 31 0.36 12.83 -1.84
C ALA A 31 1.44 13.23 -2.85
N ARG A 32 1.04 13.60 -4.08
CA ARG A 32 1.95 14.07 -5.15
C ARG A 32 2.50 15.48 -4.88
N THR A 33 3.14 15.69 -3.73
CA THR A 33 3.57 17.00 -3.24
C THR A 33 5.09 17.22 -3.28
N GLN A 34 5.83 16.39 -4.00
CA GLN A 34 7.30 16.49 -4.13
C GLN A 34 7.78 17.91 -4.50
N ALA A 35 7.02 18.61 -5.34
CA ALA A 35 7.34 19.96 -5.80
C ALA A 35 7.12 21.04 -4.74
N PHE A 36 6.18 20.83 -3.81
CA PHE A 36 5.64 21.89 -2.97
C PHE A 36 6.69 22.48 -2.03
N PRO A 37 7.50 21.68 -1.30
CA PRO A 37 8.58 22.21 -0.47
C PRO A 37 9.60 23.02 -1.28
N LEU A 38 9.86 22.60 -2.52
CA LEU A 38 10.80 23.25 -3.43
C LEU A 38 10.24 24.57 -3.96
N LEU A 39 8.95 24.62 -4.33
CA LEU A 39 8.26 25.84 -4.74
C LEU A 39 8.17 26.86 -3.59
N MET A 40 7.93 26.41 -2.35
CA MET A 40 7.96 27.28 -1.18
C MET A 40 9.37 27.86 -0.94
N GLY A 41 10.40 27.01 -1.03
CA GLY A 41 11.81 27.42 -0.91
C GLY A 41 12.25 28.40 -2.01
N LEU A 42 11.93 28.09 -3.27
CA LEU A 42 12.18 28.95 -4.43
C LEU A 42 11.43 30.28 -4.30
N GLY A 43 10.17 30.24 -3.87
CA GLY A 43 9.37 31.44 -3.64
C GLY A 43 10.02 32.41 -2.66
N ARG A 44 10.63 31.90 -1.58
CA ARG A 44 11.41 32.73 -0.65
C ARG A 44 12.61 33.41 -1.33
N ARG A 45 13.37 32.67 -2.15
CA ARG A 45 14.51 33.23 -2.92
C ARG A 45 14.06 34.29 -3.94
N LEU A 46 12.86 34.16 -4.48
CA LEU A 46 12.29 35.06 -5.48
C LEU A 46 11.41 36.19 -4.90
N GLY A 47 11.27 36.27 -3.57
CA GLY A 47 10.38 37.24 -2.91
C GLY A 47 8.89 37.01 -3.16
N TRP A 48 8.48 35.80 -3.53
CA TRP A 48 7.07 35.41 -3.63
C TRP A 48 6.43 35.35 -2.26
N ARG A 49 5.15 35.73 -2.19
CA ARG A 49 4.28 35.39 -1.07
C ARG A 49 3.67 34.03 -1.35
N SER A 50 4.15 32.99 -0.67
CA SER A 50 3.65 31.62 -0.85
C SER A 50 2.89 31.12 0.38
N ARG A 51 1.83 30.34 0.18
CA ARG A 51 1.07 29.65 1.23
C ARG A 51 0.83 28.20 0.84
N TRP A 52 0.96 27.27 1.77
CA TRP A 52 0.61 25.86 1.58
C TRP A 52 -0.55 25.49 2.52
N ARG A 53 -1.64 25.01 1.92
CA ARG A 53 -2.83 24.48 2.59
C ARG A 53 -3.02 23.01 2.27
N ALA A 54 -3.38 22.23 3.28
CA ALA A 54 -3.62 20.81 3.14
C ALA A 54 -5.02 20.44 3.63
N PHE A 55 -5.64 19.48 2.94
CA PHE A 55 -6.96 18.96 3.21
C PHE A 55 -6.92 17.44 3.20
N TRP A 56 -7.41 16.81 4.26
CA TRP A 56 -7.72 15.39 4.24
C TRP A 56 -8.92 15.14 3.32
N THR A 57 -8.78 14.19 2.41
CA THR A 57 -9.83 13.79 1.47
C THR A 57 -9.96 12.28 1.49
N ARG A 58 -11.18 11.81 1.24
CA ARG A 58 -11.44 10.38 1.11
C ARG A 58 -11.04 9.96 -0.29
N TYR A 59 -10.26 8.89 -0.39
CA TYR A 59 -9.94 8.27 -1.65
C TYR A 59 -11.21 7.72 -2.31
N GLU A 60 -11.50 8.18 -3.53
CA GLU A 60 -12.50 7.56 -4.38
C GLU A 60 -11.79 6.63 -5.39
N PRO A 61 -12.31 5.41 -5.65
CA PRO A 61 -11.73 4.48 -6.62
C PRO A 61 -11.55 5.05 -8.03
N THR A 62 -12.27 6.12 -8.37
CA THR A 62 -12.19 6.85 -9.64
C THR A 62 -10.91 7.70 -9.78
N LEU A 63 -10.07 7.76 -8.74
CA LEU A 63 -8.88 8.62 -8.64
C LEU A 63 -9.20 10.13 -8.72
N ARG A 64 -10.47 10.49 -8.61
CA ARG A 64 -10.90 11.89 -8.53
C ARG A 64 -11.14 12.23 -7.08
N TYR A 65 -10.47 13.26 -6.61
CA TYR A 65 -10.66 13.72 -5.24
C TYR A 65 -11.79 14.76 -5.22
N ALA A 66 -12.74 14.54 -4.32
CA ALA A 66 -13.82 15.46 -4.06
C ALA A 66 -13.63 16.07 -2.68
N LEU A 67 -13.54 17.40 -2.62
CA LEU A 67 -13.68 18.10 -1.34
C LEU A 67 -15.14 18.06 -0.91
N LYS A 68 -15.41 17.83 0.37
CA LYS A 68 -16.76 18.00 0.91
C LYS A 68 -17.18 19.47 0.78
N PRO A 69 -18.48 19.80 0.71
CA PRO A 69 -18.94 21.19 0.58
C PRO A 69 -18.31 22.15 1.61
N ARG A 70 -18.20 21.72 2.87
CA ARG A 70 -17.51 22.48 3.94
C ARG A 70 -16.04 22.76 3.61
N ASP A 71 -15.29 21.73 3.21
CA ASP A 71 -13.85 21.83 2.93
C ASP A 71 -13.59 22.66 1.67
N LEU A 72 -14.46 22.54 0.66
CA LEU A 72 -14.44 23.40 -0.51
C LEU A 72 -14.67 24.87 -0.10
N GLY A 73 -15.65 25.14 0.78
CA GLY A 73 -15.89 26.49 1.31
C GLY A 73 -14.65 27.10 1.98
N LEU A 74 -13.91 26.31 2.77
CA LEU A 74 -12.64 26.74 3.38
C LEU A 74 -11.57 27.07 2.33
N LEU A 75 -11.46 26.27 1.26
CA LEU A 75 -10.54 26.54 0.17
C LEU A 75 -10.92 27.83 -0.58
N LEU A 76 -12.19 28.02 -0.91
CA LEU A 76 -12.68 29.21 -1.60
C LEU A 76 -12.43 30.48 -0.77
N ALA A 77 -12.66 30.42 0.55
CA ALA A 77 -12.36 31.52 1.46
C ALA A 77 -10.86 31.85 1.49
N GLU A 78 -9.97 30.84 1.46
CA GLU A 78 -8.53 31.09 1.41
C GLU A 78 -8.10 31.75 0.09
N VAL A 79 -8.66 31.28 -1.04
CA VAL A 79 -8.39 31.85 -2.37
C VAL A 79 -8.86 33.30 -2.44
N ALA A 80 -10.09 33.60 -2.02
CA ALA A 80 -10.64 34.94 -2.01
C ALA A 80 -9.84 35.89 -1.09
N ARG A 81 -9.44 35.42 0.09
CA ARG A 81 -8.65 36.20 1.05
C ARG A 81 -7.23 36.47 0.57
N PHE A 82 -6.57 35.47 0.02
CA PHE A 82 -5.16 35.56 -0.36
C PHE A 82 -4.95 36.23 -1.72
N LYS A 83 -5.95 36.12 -2.61
CA LYS A 83 -5.93 36.59 -4.01
C LYS A 83 -4.68 36.09 -4.75
N PRO A 84 -4.45 34.76 -4.81
CA PRO A 84 -3.27 34.21 -5.46
C PRO A 84 -3.25 34.55 -6.95
N ARG A 85 -2.06 34.68 -7.54
CA ARG A 85 -1.89 34.69 -9.00
C ARG A 85 -1.96 33.27 -9.56
N VAL A 86 -1.49 32.30 -8.77
CA VAL A 86 -1.50 30.87 -9.11
C VAL A 86 -1.99 30.05 -7.92
N VAL A 87 -2.91 29.12 -8.19
CA VAL A 87 -3.27 28.04 -7.27
C VAL A 87 -2.77 26.72 -7.88
N ALA A 88 -1.84 26.08 -7.19
CA ALA A 88 -1.23 24.82 -7.57
C ALA A 88 -1.81 23.68 -6.74
N LEU A 89 -2.42 22.68 -7.38
CA LEU A 89 -3.03 21.54 -6.71
C LEU A 89 -2.24 20.25 -6.98
N ASN A 90 -1.96 19.45 -5.96
CA ASN A 90 -1.29 18.15 -6.14
C ASN A 90 -2.20 17.08 -6.78
N GLU A 91 -3.51 17.28 -6.70
CA GLU A 91 -4.56 16.38 -7.19
C GLU A 91 -5.62 17.13 -7.98
N ARG A 92 -6.22 16.48 -8.98
CA ARG A 92 -7.28 17.09 -9.81
C ARG A 92 -8.60 17.09 -9.05
N LEU A 93 -9.18 18.27 -8.88
CA LEU A 93 -10.54 18.44 -8.36
C LEU A 93 -11.58 17.99 -9.39
N ARG A 94 -12.79 17.69 -8.91
CA ARG A 94 -13.96 17.56 -9.80
C ARG A 94 -14.19 18.86 -10.59
N GLY A 95 -14.73 18.74 -11.80
CA GLY A 95 -14.85 19.88 -12.73
C GLY A 95 -15.71 21.04 -12.22
N ASP A 96 -16.75 20.75 -11.44
CA ASP A 96 -17.57 21.74 -10.73
C ASP A 96 -16.76 22.48 -9.65
N GLN A 97 -15.98 21.76 -8.86
CA GLN A 97 -15.11 22.35 -7.84
C GLN A 97 -13.97 23.18 -8.45
N TRP A 98 -13.37 22.71 -9.54
CA TRP A 98 -12.37 23.45 -10.30
C TRP A 98 -12.91 24.81 -10.76
N ARG A 99 -14.12 24.82 -11.35
CA ARG A 99 -14.78 26.07 -11.77
C ARG A 99 -15.07 26.99 -10.60
N ALA A 100 -15.51 26.46 -9.46
CA ALA A 100 -15.75 27.26 -8.25
C ALA A 100 -14.47 27.95 -7.76
N VAL A 101 -13.33 27.24 -7.72
CA VAL A 101 -12.04 27.82 -7.31
C VAL A 101 -11.58 28.90 -8.29
N ALA A 102 -11.75 28.69 -9.60
CA ALA A 102 -11.43 29.69 -10.61
C ALA A 102 -12.29 30.96 -10.47
N ALA A 103 -13.58 30.81 -10.15
CA ALA A 103 -14.50 31.93 -9.96
C ALA A 103 -14.22 32.74 -8.69
N ALA A 104 -13.68 32.12 -7.64
CA ALA A 104 -13.41 32.80 -6.36
C ALA A 104 -12.31 33.88 -6.41
N SER A 105 -11.48 33.89 -7.45
CA SER A 105 -10.45 34.92 -7.65
C SER A 105 -10.19 35.09 -9.15
N PRO A 106 -10.97 35.94 -9.86
CA PRO A 106 -10.82 36.17 -11.29
C PRO A 106 -9.38 36.56 -11.67
N GLY A 107 -8.85 35.94 -12.72
CA GLY A 107 -7.46 36.12 -13.16
C GLY A 107 -6.43 35.22 -12.45
N THR A 108 -6.87 34.39 -11.50
CA THR A 108 -6.03 33.33 -10.91
C THR A 108 -5.85 32.19 -11.90
N ARG A 109 -4.60 31.78 -12.14
CA ARG A 109 -4.31 30.57 -12.90
C ARG A 109 -4.41 29.34 -11.98
N LEU A 110 -5.20 28.36 -12.38
CA LEU A 110 -5.23 27.05 -11.74
C LEU A 110 -4.26 26.12 -12.44
N VAL A 111 -3.46 25.40 -11.66
CA VAL A 111 -2.40 24.52 -12.15
C VAL A 111 -2.50 23.20 -11.43
N TYR A 112 -2.45 22.12 -12.20
CA TYR A 112 -2.21 20.80 -11.65
C TYR A 112 -0.70 20.60 -11.49
N CYS A 113 -0.25 20.46 -10.25
CA CYS A 113 1.15 20.30 -9.86
C CYS A 113 1.41 18.94 -9.22
N GLY A 114 0.51 17.98 -9.40
CA GLY A 114 0.92 16.59 -9.28
C GLY A 114 1.94 16.38 -10.39
N LEU A 115 3.23 16.35 -10.04
CA LEU A 115 4.26 16.06 -11.01
C LEU A 115 4.02 14.62 -11.42
N GLU A 116 3.27 14.45 -12.51
CA GLU A 116 2.84 13.16 -13.06
C GLU A 116 4.06 12.30 -13.38
N THR A 117 5.20 12.98 -13.59
CA THR A 117 6.48 12.38 -13.92
C THR A 117 7.60 12.96 -13.06
N TYR A 118 8.61 12.13 -12.80
CA TYR A 118 9.91 12.59 -12.29
C TYR A 118 10.58 13.62 -13.22
N GLU A 119 10.19 13.64 -14.50
CA GLU A 119 10.78 14.51 -15.51
C GLU A 119 10.49 15.97 -15.24
N ASP A 120 9.27 16.31 -14.80
CA ASP A 120 8.93 17.68 -14.43
C ASP A 120 9.72 18.18 -13.20
N LEU A 121 10.13 17.27 -12.30
CA LEU A 121 11.09 17.62 -11.23
C LEU A 121 12.50 17.83 -11.76
N MET A 122 12.91 17.07 -12.77
CA MET A 122 14.26 17.19 -13.31
C MET A 122 14.41 18.38 -14.27
N ASP A 123 13.32 18.81 -14.90
CA ASP A 123 13.16 20.12 -15.51
C ASP A 123 12.34 21.06 -14.61
N PHE A 124 12.70 21.13 -13.32
CA PHE A 124 11.98 21.98 -12.37
C PHE A 124 11.89 23.43 -12.83
N ALA A 125 12.95 23.94 -13.47
CA ALA A 125 12.96 25.30 -14.02
C ALA A 125 11.97 25.46 -15.18
N GLY A 126 11.94 24.54 -16.14
CA GLY A 126 10.97 24.55 -17.24
C GLY A 126 9.53 24.41 -16.74
N PHE A 127 9.30 23.52 -15.77
CA PHE A 127 8.01 23.40 -15.07
C PHE A 127 7.59 24.74 -14.44
N VAL A 128 8.48 25.37 -13.65
CA VAL A 128 8.19 26.68 -13.04
C VAL A 128 7.86 27.70 -14.12
N ARG A 129 8.62 27.81 -15.21
CA ARG A 129 8.36 28.77 -16.28
C ARG A 129 7.02 28.55 -16.97
N ARG A 130 6.71 27.30 -17.30
CA ARG A 130 5.50 26.91 -18.03
C ARG A 130 4.26 27.09 -17.17
N ASP A 131 4.33 26.63 -15.92
CA ASP A 131 3.15 26.38 -15.11
C ASP A 131 2.94 27.39 -13.98
N ILE A 132 4.01 27.91 -13.38
CA ILE A 132 3.91 28.77 -12.19
C ILE A 132 4.22 30.23 -12.52
N TRP A 133 5.38 30.52 -13.10
CA TRP A 133 5.88 31.87 -13.29
C TRP A 133 6.59 32.03 -14.64
N ASN A 134 5.87 32.59 -15.60
CA ASN A 134 6.32 32.76 -16.99
C ASN A 134 7.34 33.87 -17.23
N ARG A 135 7.92 34.48 -16.17
CA ARG A 135 8.92 35.54 -16.32
C ARG A 135 10.32 34.93 -16.35
N ALA A 136 11.17 35.42 -17.24
CA ALA A 136 12.59 35.13 -17.19
C ALA A 136 13.17 35.60 -15.85
N HIS A 137 13.99 34.76 -15.22
CA HIS A 137 14.67 35.10 -13.98
C HIS A 137 16.01 34.36 -13.91
N PRO A 138 17.15 35.03 -13.65
CA PRO A 138 18.46 34.39 -13.65
C PRO A 138 18.57 33.16 -12.74
N LEU A 139 17.89 33.17 -11.58
CA LEU A 139 17.87 32.00 -10.69
C LEU A 139 17.33 30.74 -11.38
N LEU A 140 16.35 30.85 -12.28
CA LEU A 140 15.80 29.69 -12.99
C LEU A 140 16.76 29.12 -14.04
N ASP A 141 17.82 29.87 -14.37
CA ASP A 141 18.89 29.48 -15.28
C ASP A 141 20.15 28.99 -14.54
N GLU A 142 20.15 29.02 -13.19
CA GLU A 142 21.28 28.54 -12.39
C GLU A 142 21.51 27.03 -12.59
N PRO A 143 22.73 26.62 -13.00
CA PRO A 143 23.09 25.20 -13.03
C PRO A 143 22.99 24.60 -11.63
N GLY A 144 22.11 23.60 -11.45
CA GLY A 144 21.87 23.03 -10.14
C GLY A 144 20.90 23.85 -9.28
N LEU A 145 19.95 24.58 -9.88
CA LEU A 145 18.87 25.28 -9.18
C LEU A 145 18.34 24.54 -7.95
N LEU A 146 18.04 23.24 -8.08
CA LEU A 146 17.54 22.40 -6.99
C LEU A 146 18.51 22.34 -5.80
N ASP A 147 19.82 22.28 -6.06
CA ASP A 147 20.86 22.22 -5.02
C ASP A 147 20.93 23.52 -4.20
N GLY A 148 20.47 24.64 -4.77
CA GLY A 148 20.43 25.95 -4.11
C GLY A 148 19.10 26.29 -3.43
N ILE A 149 18.08 25.43 -3.52
CA ILE A 149 16.78 25.64 -2.87
C ILE A 149 16.80 25.00 -1.48
N GLU A 150 16.50 25.79 -0.44
CA GLU A 150 16.21 25.24 0.89
C GLU A 150 14.71 24.87 0.98
N PRO A 151 14.36 23.58 1.09
CA PRO A 151 12.98 23.14 1.13
C PRO A 151 12.19 23.70 2.32
N ASP A 152 10.91 23.97 2.12
CA ASP A 152 10.00 24.47 3.17
C ASP A 152 8.71 23.63 3.23
N PHE A 153 8.63 22.78 4.24
CA PHE A 153 7.53 21.88 4.53
C PHE A 153 6.44 22.53 5.41
N ARG A 154 6.57 23.81 5.76
CA ARG A 154 5.55 24.48 6.58
C ARG A 154 4.24 24.60 5.81
N ARG A 155 3.22 23.89 6.30
CA ARG A 155 1.87 23.87 5.74
C ARG A 155 0.83 24.00 6.85
N ARG A 156 -0.37 24.45 6.48
CA ARG A 156 -1.52 24.51 7.38
C ARG A 156 -2.59 23.53 6.92
N ILE A 157 -2.93 22.57 7.78
CA ILE A 157 -4.05 21.65 7.54
C ILE A 157 -5.34 22.38 7.93
N LEU A 158 -6.33 22.42 7.03
CA LEU A 158 -7.55 23.22 7.21
C LEU A 158 -8.76 22.41 7.68
N ASN A 159 -8.75 21.09 7.57
CA ASN A 159 -9.82 20.22 8.05
C ASN A 159 -9.28 19.11 8.98
N ARG A 160 -10.20 18.39 9.64
CA ARG A 160 -9.84 17.26 10.51
C ARG A 160 -9.63 16.01 9.66
N PRO A 161 -8.67 15.13 10.03
CA PRO A 161 -8.57 13.83 9.39
C PRO A 161 -9.86 13.03 9.62
N PRO A 162 -10.33 12.25 8.63
CA PRO A 162 -11.43 11.33 8.86
C PRO A 162 -11.00 10.26 9.88
N PRO A 163 -11.81 9.92 10.90
CA PRO A 163 -11.56 8.74 11.72
C PRO A 163 -11.51 7.47 10.87
N PRO A 164 -10.69 6.47 11.22
CA PRO A 164 -9.80 6.37 12.38
C PRO A 164 -8.37 6.93 12.15
N TRP A 165 -8.15 7.72 11.10
CA TRP A 165 -6.83 7.96 10.55
C TRP A 165 -6.06 9.03 11.33
N ASN A 166 -5.19 8.59 12.24
CA ASN A 166 -4.17 9.41 12.92
C ASN A 166 -2.78 9.29 12.27
N ALA A 167 -2.69 8.76 11.05
CA ALA A 167 -1.41 8.45 10.43
C ALA A 167 -0.64 9.73 10.03
N SER A 168 0.65 9.77 10.36
CA SER A 168 1.56 10.78 9.81
C SER A 168 1.59 10.67 8.28
N PRO A 169 1.34 11.76 7.55
CA PRO A 169 1.35 11.74 6.10
C PRO A 169 2.72 11.35 5.57
N LEU A 170 2.73 10.56 4.50
CA LEU A 170 3.95 10.14 3.82
C LEU A 170 4.55 11.32 3.05
N ILE A 171 5.75 11.74 3.45
CA ILE A 171 6.48 12.84 2.83
C ILE A 171 7.34 12.28 1.71
N ARG A 172 7.14 12.71 0.47
CA ARG A 172 7.97 12.25 -0.65
C ARG A 172 9.26 13.07 -0.74
N VAL A 173 10.39 12.38 -0.85
CA VAL A 173 11.73 12.97 -1.01
C VAL A 173 12.22 12.70 -2.42
N VAL A 174 12.62 13.76 -3.11
CA VAL A 174 13.13 13.69 -4.50
C VAL A 174 14.61 13.39 -4.49
N ALA A 175 15.06 12.33 -5.15
CA ALA A 175 16.45 11.94 -5.03
C ALA A 175 17.04 11.09 -6.17
N GLY A 176 16.40 11.06 -7.34
CA GLY A 176 16.91 10.30 -8.47
C GLY A 176 15.82 9.65 -9.31
N ARG A 177 16.20 9.02 -10.42
CA ARG A 177 15.31 8.27 -11.30
C ARG A 177 14.53 7.23 -10.50
N PHE A 178 13.24 7.04 -10.80
CA PHE A 178 12.43 6.04 -10.10
C PHE A 178 12.95 4.59 -10.21
N CYS A 179 13.64 4.24 -11.31
CA CYS A 179 14.08 2.88 -11.56
C CYS A 179 15.41 2.86 -12.30
N ALA A 180 16.32 1.98 -11.87
CA ALA A 180 17.64 1.83 -12.47
C ALA A 180 17.72 0.68 -13.49
N TYR A 181 16.61 -0.04 -13.71
CA TYR A 181 16.58 -1.25 -14.52
C TYR A 181 16.68 -0.91 -16.03
N ARG A 182 17.72 -1.43 -16.69
CA ARG A 182 18.11 -1.09 -18.08
C ARG A 182 18.06 -2.24 -19.07
N THR A 183 17.35 -3.33 -18.78
CA THR A 183 17.16 -4.37 -19.78
C THR A 183 16.26 -3.85 -20.90
N ARG A 184 16.68 -4.02 -22.16
CA ARG A 184 15.89 -3.62 -23.31
C ARG A 184 14.79 -4.64 -23.55
N ALA A 185 13.57 -4.15 -23.74
CA ALA A 185 12.48 -5.04 -24.15
C ALA A 185 12.76 -5.68 -25.51
N ALA A 186 13.47 -5.00 -26.43
CA ALA A 186 13.80 -5.54 -27.76
C ALA A 186 14.68 -6.81 -27.74
N ASP A 187 15.49 -6.98 -26.69
CA ASP A 187 16.38 -8.14 -26.55
C ASP A 187 15.61 -9.38 -26.06
N ASN A 188 14.41 -9.18 -25.53
CA ASN A 188 13.53 -10.23 -25.05
C ASN A 188 12.90 -11.02 -26.23
N PRO A 189 12.91 -12.36 -26.19
CA PRO A 189 12.37 -13.19 -27.26
C PRO A 189 10.89 -12.89 -27.63
N PHE A 190 10.06 -12.50 -26.65
CA PHE A 190 8.65 -12.20 -26.91
C PHE A 190 8.45 -10.93 -27.76
N TYR A 191 9.38 -9.99 -27.67
CA TYR A 191 9.26 -8.65 -28.23
C TYR A 191 10.17 -8.41 -29.43
N ARG A 192 11.11 -9.31 -29.74
CA ARG A 192 12.08 -9.15 -30.85
C ARG A 192 11.41 -8.84 -32.21
N ARG A 193 10.18 -9.29 -32.42
CA ARG A 193 9.40 -9.07 -33.66
C ARG A 193 8.43 -7.87 -33.59
N LEU A 194 8.39 -7.15 -32.46
CA LEU A 194 7.55 -5.97 -32.31
C LEU A 194 8.31 -4.72 -32.71
N LYS A 195 7.62 -3.78 -33.35
CA LYS A 195 8.12 -2.42 -33.57
C LYS A 195 8.01 -1.64 -32.25
N LEU A 196 9.08 -1.68 -31.45
CA LEU A 196 9.17 -0.92 -30.21
C LEU A 196 9.74 0.48 -30.47
N LYS A 197 9.39 1.45 -29.62
CA LYS A 197 10.09 2.74 -29.59
C LYS A 197 11.56 2.51 -29.24
N THR A 198 12.48 3.15 -29.96
CA THR A 198 13.92 3.03 -29.74
C THR A 198 14.29 3.36 -28.29
N GLY A 199 15.09 2.51 -27.66
CA GLY A 199 15.55 2.72 -26.28
C GLY A 199 14.52 2.38 -25.20
N THR A 200 13.47 1.62 -25.50
CA THR A 200 12.53 1.13 -24.47
C THR A 200 13.26 0.19 -23.50
N LEU A 201 13.59 0.73 -22.34
CA LEU A 201 14.29 0.06 -21.26
C LEU A 201 13.28 -0.20 -20.13
N SER A 202 13.51 -1.21 -19.29
CA SER A 202 12.74 -1.57 -18.09
C SER A 202 11.66 -2.67 -18.26
N CYS A 203 10.89 -2.91 -17.19
CA CYS A 203 9.79 -3.88 -17.17
C CYS A 203 8.75 -3.54 -18.26
N SER A 204 8.24 -4.56 -18.95
CA SER A 204 7.46 -4.38 -20.18
C SER A 204 6.08 -3.72 -19.99
N PHE A 205 5.62 -3.59 -18.75
CA PHE A 205 4.35 -3.00 -18.33
C PHE A 205 4.50 -1.66 -17.60
N CYS A 206 5.71 -1.31 -17.15
CA CYS A 206 5.92 -0.20 -16.23
C CYS A 206 5.91 1.15 -16.95
N GLU A 207 5.46 2.19 -16.24
CA GLU A 207 5.50 3.54 -16.77
C GLU A 207 6.89 4.15 -16.83
N CYS A 208 7.80 3.66 -15.98
CA CYS A 208 9.20 4.05 -15.97
C CYS A 208 9.95 3.64 -17.25
N ALA A 209 9.30 2.92 -18.17
CA ALA A 209 9.90 2.41 -19.41
C ALA A 209 10.09 3.45 -20.53
N ASP A 210 9.70 4.71 -20.32
CA ASP A 210 9.83 5.73 -21.34
C ASP A 210 11.31 6.14 -21.52
N PRO A 211 11.89 6.04 -22.73
CA PRO A 211 13.25 6.49 -22.99
C PRO A 211 13.47 7.98 -22.70
N GLN A 212 12.43 8.83 -22.83
CA GLN A 212 12.51 10.24 -22.47
C GLN A 212 12.73 10.42 -20.96
N ARG A 213 12.12 9.56 -20.13
CA ARG A 213 12.28 9.54 -18.67
C ARG A 213 13.70 9.27 -18.22
N LEU A 214 14.51 8.60 -19.06
CA LEU A 214 15.90 8.27 -18.76
C LEU A 214 16.90 9.37 -19.14
N LYS A 215 16.47 10.39 -19.89
CA LYS A 215 17.31 11.52 -20.34
C LYS A 215 17.40 12.66 -19.34
N ALA A 216 16.59 12.64 -18.28
CA ALA A 216 16.67 13.61 -17.21
C ALA A 216 18.10 13.73 -16.65
N ARG A 217 18.57 14.98 -16.50
CA ARG A 217 19.90 15.24 -15.91
C ARG A 217 19.89 14.75 -14.47
N PRO A 218 20.86 13.90 -14.05
CA PRO A 218 20.93 13.48 -12.67
C PRO A 218 21.19 14.69 -11.77
N LEU A 219 20.66 14.65 -10.54
CA LEU A 219 21.08 15.55 -9.48
C LEU A 219 22.61 15.42 -9.31
N ARG A 220 23.30 16.53 -9.06
CA ARG A 220 24.76 16.51 -8.85
C ARG A 220 25.14 15.68 -7.62
N ASP A 221 24.36 15.83 -6.55
CA ASP A 221 24.51 15.08 -5.30
C ASP A 221 23.13 14.68 -4.75
N PRO A 222 22.56 13.54 -5.18
CA PRO A 222 21.25 13.08 -4.73
C PRO A 222 21.21 12.81 -3.23
N VAL A 223 22.32 12.40 -2.62
CA VAL A 223 22.42 12.06 -1.20
C VAL A 223 22.29 13.31 -0.33
N SER A 224 23.10 14.34 -0.62
CA SER A 224 23.04 15.60 0.13
C SER A 224 21.70 16.30 -0.07
N PHE A 225 21.14 16.24 -1.28
CA PHE A 225 19.82 16.82 -1.57
C PHE A 225 18.69 16.12 -0.80
N ALA A 226 18.67 14.79 -0.76
CA ALA A 226 17.71 14.03 0.03
C ALA A 226 17.85 14.29 1.53
N ALA A 227 19.08 14.25 2.06
CA ALA A 227 19.34 14.51 3.48
C ALA A 227 18.93 15.92 3.90
N ARG A 228 19.03 16.91 2.99
CA ARG A 228 18.55 18.27 3.21
C ARG A 228 17.03 18.35 3.32
N GLN A 229 16.31 17.71 2.40
CA GLN A 229 14.84 17.64 2.43
C GLN A 229 14.35 16.97 3.73
N ILE A 230 14.90 15.81 4.08
CA ILE A 230 14.53 15.08 5.30
C ILE A 230 14.84 15.91 6.55
N GLY A 231 16.04 16.49 6.63
CA GLY A 231 16.43 17.34 7.76
C GLY A 231 15.54 18.59 7.90
N ALA A 232 15.21 19.26 6.79
CA ALA A 232 14.30 20.41 6.78
C ALA A 232 12.91 20.01 7.28
N ALA A 233 12.34 18.91 6.78
CA ALA A 233 11.05 18.41 7.23
C ALA A 233 11.06 18.05 8.73
N CYS A 234 12.08 17.34 9.22
CA CYS A 234 12.19 17.00 10.64
C CYS A 234 12.27 18.25 11.53
N ARG A 235 13.05 19.27 11.12
CA ARG A 235 13.13 20.55 11.87
C ARG A 235 11.81 21.33 11.85
N GLN A 236 11.11 21.35 10.70
CA GLN A 236 9.93 22.21 10.51
C GLN A 236 8.64 21.55 11.01
N LEU A 237 8.58 20.22 11.05
CA LEU A 237 7.40 19.45 11.44
C LEU A 237 7.57 18.69 12.76
N GLY A 238 8.79 18.46 13.24
CA GLY A 238 9.08 17.60 14.40
C GLY A 238 9.28 18.31 15.74
N THR A 239 9.76 19.56 15.77
CA THR A 239 9.95 20.33 17.03
C THR A 239 8.65 20.90 17.59
N SER A 240 7.65 21.00 16.74
CA SER A 240 6.30 21.35 17.11
C SER A 240 5.55 20.04 17.05
N GLY A 241 4.98 19.53 18.14
CA GLY A 241 3.80 18.68 18.02
C GLY A 241 2.76 19.54 17.33
N GLY A 242 2.84 19.61 15.98
CA GLY A 242 2.49 20.78 15.20
C GLY A 242 1.18 21.29 15.73
N ALA A 243 1.19 22.49 16.31
CA ALA A 243 -0.05 23.16 16.65
C ALA A 243 -0.77 23.32 15.32
N VAL A 244 -1.57 22.31 14.99
CA VAL A 244 -2.58 22.38 13.97
C VAL A 244 -3.47 23.45 14.55
N GLU A 245 -3.25 24.70 14.14
CA GLU A 245 -4.22 25.76 14.33
C GLU A 245 -5.44 25.38 13.47
N VAL A 246 -6.18 24.37 13.95
CA VAL A 246 -7.54 24.13 13.55
C VAL A 246 -8.25 25.45 13.83
N GLY A 247 -8.74 26.09 12.78
CA GLY A 247 -9.16 27.50 12.79
C GLY A 247 -10.38 27.83 13.64
N ASP A 248 -10.75 27.00 14.62
CA ASP A 248 -11.83 27.25 15.56
C ASP A 248 -11.27 27.43 16.98
N ARG A 249 -11.26 28.67 17.48
CA ARG A 249 -11.00 28.99 18.90
C ARG A 249 -12.02 28.37 19.87
N ALA A 250 -13.09 27.73 19.37
CA ALA A 250 -14.24 27.31 20.16
C ALA A 250 -14.31 25.81 20.52
N SER A 251 -13.37 24.95 20.09
CA SER A 251 -13.34 23.55 20.54
C SER A 251 -11.96 23.10 21.00
N ARG A 252 -11.61 23.44 22.25
CA ARG A 252 -10.56 22.74 23.00
C ARG A 252 -11.08 21.35 23.39
N THR A 253 -11.12 20.41 22.45
CA THR A 253 -11.07 18.99 22.81
C THR A 253 -9.63 18.52 22.73
N PRO A 254 -9.14 17.73 23.71
CA PRO A 254 -7.76 17.25 23.73
C PRO A 254 -7.59 16.15 22.67
N SER A 255 -7.38 16.54 21.41
CA SER A 255 -6.96 15.64 20.33
C SER A 255 -5.48 15.83 19.97
N GLY A 256 -4.69 16.40 20.89
CA GLY A 256 -3.23 16.51 20.79
C GLY A 256 -2.49 15.17 20.98
N GLU A 257 -3.18 14.11 21.37
CA GLU A 257 -2.57 12.81 21.68
C GLU A 257 -2.12 12.00 20.45
N ALA A 258 -2.63 12.31 19.25
CA ALA A 258 -2.35 11.52 18.05
C ALA A 258 -0.92 11.69 17.50
N LEU A 259 -0.26 12.84 17.74
CA LEU A 259 1.17 13.02 17.47
C LEU A 259 2.03 12.99 18.75
N ALA A 260 1.43 13.15 19.93
CA ALA A 260 2.15 13.05 21.21
C ALA A 260 2.59 11.61 21.55
N SER A 261 2.17 10.61 20.78
CA SER A 261 2.55 9.20 20.95
C SER A 261 3.92 8.81 20.34
N GLY A 262 4.78 9.79 19.99
CA GLY A 262 6.17 9.52 19.60
C GLY A 262 6.34 8.88 18.21
N GLY A 263 5.42 9.16 17.28
CA GLY A 263 5.48 8.65 15.92
C GLY A 263 6.62 9.29 15.09
N ARG A 264 7.34 8.48 14.31
CA ARG A 264 8.35 8.95 13.35
C ARG A 264 7.70 9.60 12.13
N LEU A 265 8.32 10.66 11.59
CA LEU A 265 7.96 11.19 10.27
C LEU A 265 8.33 10.17 9.19
N ARG A 266 7.43 9.90 8.25
CA ARG A 266 7.62 8.89 7.21
C ARG A 266 8.03 9.56 5.90
N PHE A 267 9.10 9.07 5.29
CA PHE A 267 9.71 9.63 4.08
C PHE A 267 9.75 8.60 2.97
N GLU A 268 8.90 8.72 1.95
CA GLU A 268 8.99 7.90 0.74
C GLU A 268 10.13 8.42 -0.14
N LEU A 269 11.18 7.61 -0.27
CA LEU A 269 12.36 7.96 -1.02
C LEU A 269 12.15 7.62 -2.50
N SER A 270 11.93 8.66 -3.30
CA SER A 270 11.80 8.54 -4.76
C SER A 270 13.19 8.64 -5.40
N GLY A 271 13.73 7.52 -5.86
CA GLY A 271 14.99 7.49 -6.60
C GLY A 271 15.83 6.24 -6.32
N CYS A 272 16.13 5.47 -7.36
CA CYS A 272 16.97 4.27 -7.30
C CYS A 272 18.44 4.60 -6.96
N GLU A 273 18.88 5.83 -7.20
CA GLU A 273 20.23 6.31 -6.90
C GLU A 273 20.49 6.35 -5.40
N LEU A 274 19.51 6.75 -4.58
CA LEU A 274 19.67 6.72 -3.12
C LEU A 274 19.90 5.33 -2.60
N TRP A 275 19.32 4.32 -3.25
CA TRP A 275 19.52 2.95 -2.85
C TRP A 275 20.96 2.49 -3.11
N ARG A 276 21.51 2.83 -4.28
CA ARG A 276 22.93 2.59 -4.60
C ARG A 276 23.88 3.33 -3.67
N HIS A 277 23.42 4.42 -3.07
CA HIS A 277 24.16 5.23 -2.10
C HIS A 277 23.57 5.13 -0.69
N PHE A 278 22.93 4.00 -0.34
CA PHE A 278 22.20 3.84 0.91
C PHE A 278 23.07 4.16 2.13
N GLU A 279 24.28 3.60 2.18
CA GLU A 279 25.21 3.83 3.28
C GLU A 279 25.62 5.32 3.40
N ALA A 280 25.87 5.98 2.27
CA ALA A 280 26.20 7.41 2.26
C ALA A 280 25.02 8.25 2.78
N LEU A 281 23.78 7.91 2.41
CA LEU A 281 22.58 8.57 2.90
C LEU A 281 22.43 8.42 4.41
N ILE A 282 22.50 7.20 4.94
CA ILE A 282 22.34 6.96 6.38
C ILE A 282 23.43 7.69 7.18
N ARG A 283 24.69 7.64 6.73
CA ARG A 283 25.79 8.37 7.37
C ARG A 283 25.58 9.88 7.32
N MET A 284 25.10 10.42 6.20
CA MET A 284 24.80 11.85 6.08
C MET A 284 23.67 12.28 7.02
N LEU A 285 22.60 11.50 7.12
CA LEU A 285 21.49 11.78 8.05
C LEU A 285 21.97 11.75 9.51
N ALA A 286 22.75 10.74 9.89
CA ALA A 286 23.33 10.63 11.22
C ALA A 286 24.26 11.82 11.55
N ARG A 287 25.19 12.17 10.64
CA ARG A 287 26.09 13.33 10.81
C ARG A 287 25.33 14.65 10.95
N ARG A 288 24.17 14.78 10.30
CA ARG A 288 23.30 15.96 10.39
C ARG A 288 22.39 15.94 11.63
N GLY A 289 22.49 14.92 12.48
CA GLY A 289 21.67 14.78 13.68
C GLY A 289 20.18 14.59 13.37
N VAL A 290 19.83 14.01 12.22
CA VAL A 290 18.43 13.69 11.89
C VAL A 290 17.98 12.52 12.77
N ARG A 291 16.83 12.67 13.43
CA ARG A 291 16.20 11.68 14.32
C ARG A 291 14.70 11.62 14.05
N GLY A 292 14.04 10.56 14.52
CA GLY A 292 12.58 10.42 14.40
C GLY A 292 12.09 10.28 12.96
N ALA A 293 12.93 9.72 12.07
CA ALA A 293 12.62 9.57 10.65
C ALA A 293 12.51 8.09 10.26
N GLU A 294 11.43 7.74 9.58
CA GLU A 294 11.25 6.44 8.93
C GLU A 294 11.41 6.61 7.42
N LEU A 295 12.41 5.96 6.86
CA LEU A 295 12.73 5.93 5.44
C LEU A 295 11.98 4.78 4.77
N VAL A 296 11.05 5.15 3.91
CA VAL A 296 10.10 4.26 3.25
C VAL A 296 10.61 4.02 1.82
N PHE A 297 11.03 2.79 1.54
CA PHE A 297 11.65 2.40 0.27
C PHE A 297 10.75 1.49 -0.56
N MET A 298 10.62 1.83 -1.84
CA MET A 298 10.20 0.91 -2.89
C MET A 298 11.42 0.63 -3.77
N MET A 299 11.88 -0.63 -3.81
CA MET A 299 13.05 -1.02 -4.58
C MET A 299 12.82 -2.34 -5.31
N ARG A 300 13.69 -2.65 -6.26
CA ARG A 300 13.71 -3.98 -6.87
C ARG A 300 14.41 -4.99 -5.96
N LEU A 301 14.05 -6.25 -6.10
CA LEU A 301 14.61 -7.32 -5.27
C LEU A 301 16.10 -7.58 -5.59
N ASP A 302 16.52 -7.51 -6.85
CA ASP A 302 17.93 -7.60 -7.24
C ASP A 302 18.76 -6.46 -6.66
N GLU A 303 18.21 -5.24 -6.66
CA GLU A 303 18.85 -4.09 -6.04
C GLU A 303 18.97 -4.27 -4.52
N LEU A 304 17.92 -4.78 -3.85
CA LEU A 304 17.96 -5.10 -2.42
C LEU A 304 19.09 -6.08 -2.10
N LEU A 305 19.16 -7.18 -2.86
CA LEU A 305 20.18 -8.21 -2.69
C LEU A 305 21.59 -7.65 -2.91
N ALA A 306 21.78 -6.83 -3.94
CA ALA A 306 23.06 -6.17 -4.22
C ALA A 306 23.52 -5.21 -3.10
N ALA A 307 22.59 -4.68 -2.31
CA ALA A 307 22.88 -3.76 -1.21
C ALA A 307 22.75 -4.40 0.19
N ARG A 308 22.58 -5.73 0.28
CA ARG A 308 22.42 -6.47 1.54
C ARG A 308 23.42 -6.04 2.61
N ASP A 309 24.71 -6.12 2.30
CA ASP A 309 25.76 -5.83 3.29
C ASP A 309 25.75 -4.37 3.75
N ALA A 310 25.41 -3.45 2.83
CA ALA A 310 25.27 -2.04 3.17
C ALA A 310 24.10 -1.81 4.13
N VAL A 311 22.98 -2.52 3.91
CA VAL A 311 21.83 -2.50 4.82
C VAL A 311 22.22 -3.01 6.20
N GLU A 312 22.86 -4.18 6.28
CA GLU A 312 23.27 -4.78 7.55
C GLU A 312 24.21 -3.88 8.36
N ARG A 313 25.18 -3.23 7.70
CA ARG A 313 26.08 -2.26 8.35
C ARG A 313 25.35 -1.00 8.83
N CYS A 314 24.33 -0.57 8.11
CA CYS A 314 23.61 0.66 8.42
C CYS A 314 22.53 0.49 9.49
N LEU A 315 21.93 -0.69 9.66
CA LEU A 315 20.87 -0.89 10.65
C LEU A 315 21.27 -0.54 12.10
N PRO A 316 22.46 -0.91 12.60
CA PRO A 316 22.96 -0.42 13.89
C PRO A 316 23.06 1.09 13.95
N LEU A 317 23.58 1.73 12.89
CA LEU A 317 23.71 3.18 12.82
C LEU A 317 22.34 3.88 12.80
N MET A 318 21.37 3.32 12.08
CA MET A 318 19.99 3.79 12.07
C MET A 318 19.38 3.68 13.47
N ALA A 319 19.58 2.55 14.15
CA ALA A 319 19.09 2.37 15.52
C ALA A 319 19.67 3.39 16.50
N ALA A 320 20.99 3.63 16.45
CA ALA A 320 21.66 4.62 17.30
C ALA A 320 21.16 6.06 17.08
N ASN A 321 20.62 6.37 15.90
CA ASN A 321 20.14 7.71 15.53
C ASN A 321 18.61 7.83 15.51
N ASP A 322 17.87 6.83 16.02
CA ASP A 322 16.41 6.78 15.95
C ASP A 322 15.87 6.97 14.51
N LEU A 323 16.53 6.34 13.56
CA LEU A 323 16.07 6.18 12.19
C LEU A 323 15.44 4.80 12.02
N ALA A 324 14.47 4.69 11.12
CA ALA A 324 13.91 3.41 10.72
C ALA A 324 13.88 3.26 9.21
N MET A 325 13.91 2.02 8.76
CA MET A 325 13.69 1.59 7.39
C MET A 325 12.34 0.90 7.33
N HIS A 326 11.56 1.21 6.29
CA HIS A 326 10.31 0.55 5.99
C HIS A 326 10.37 0.13 4.53
N VAL A 327 10.29 -1.17 4.28
CA VAL A 327 10.28 -1.70 2.92
C VAL A 327 8.87 -2.09 2.53
N TYR A 328 8.39 -1.62 1.38
CA TYR A 328 7.04 -1.94 0.90
C TYR A 328 7.00 -1.95 -0.64
N GLY A 329 5.97 -2.59 -1.19
CA GLY A 329 5.67 -2.53 -2.62
C GLY A 329 6.73 -3.12 -3.54
N MET A 330 7.58 -4.03 -3.06
CA MET A 330 8.59 -4.67 -3.90
C MET A 330 7.93 -5.71 -4.80
N GLY A 331 7.93 -5.47 -6.11
CA GLY A 331 7.29 -6.40 -7.02
C GLY A 331 8.09 -7.70 -7.19
N VAL A 332 7.50 -8.82 -6.80
CA VAL A 332 7.85 -10.17 -7.28
C VAL A 332 7.32 -10.35 -8.70
N GLU A 333 6.12 -9.82 -8.93
CA GLU A 333 5.27 -9.97 -10.11
C GLU A 333 4.85 -11.40 -10.43
N ASN A 334 5.75 -12.36 -10.63
CA ASN A 334 5.36 -13.72 -11.00
C ASN A 334 6.47 -14.75 -10.74
N PHE A 335 6.12 -15.93 -10.23
CA PHE A 335 7.04 -17.05 -10.04
C PHE A 335 7.17 -17.95 -11.28
N SER A 336 6.28 -17.85 -12.27
CA SER A 336 6.46 -18.55 -13.55
C SER A 336 7.62 -17.91 -14.32
N PRO A 337 8.68 -18.67 -14.67
CA PRO A 337 9.80 -18.13 -15.43
C PRO A 337 9.38 -17.54 -16.78
N VAL A 338 8.40 -18.17 -17.44
CA VAL A 338 7.90 -17.73 -18.75
C VAL A 338 7.09 -16.43 -18.63
N GLU A 339 6.20 -16.32 -17.63
CA GLU A 339 5.45 -15.08 -17.39
C GLU A 339 6.38 -13.95 -16.97
N ASN A 340 7.33 -14.23 -16.09
CA ASN A 340 8.30 -13.23 -15.65
C ASN A 340 9.24 -12.77 -16.77
N LEU A 341 9.59 -13.66 -17.71
CA LEU A 341 10.25 -13.30 -18.95
C LEU A 341 9.38 -12.37 -19.80
N ARG A 342 8.05 -12.63 -19.93
CA ARG A 342 7.14 -11.67 -20.59
C ARG A 342 7.11 -10.33 -19.85
N LEU A 343 7.08 -10.31 -18.53
CA LEU A 343 7.10 -9.07 -17.74
C LEU A 343 8.43 -8.30 -17.86
N ASN A 344 9.45 -8.93 -18.48
CA ASN A 344 10.78 -8.39 -18.73
C ASN A 344 11.43 -7.91 -17.43
N LYS A 345 11.16 -8.53 -16.28
CA LYS A 345 11.59 -7.99 -14.99
C LYS A 345 13.00 -8.42 -14.57
N GLY A 346 13.44 -9.58 -15.04
CA GLY A 346 14.78 -10.11 -14.78
C GLY A 346 15.01 -10.54 -13.33
N ILE A 347 13.95 -10.94 -12.61
CA ILE A 347 14.01 -11.39 -11.21
C ILE A 347 13.64 -12.86 -11.12
N THR A 348 14.50 -13.76 -10.65
CA THR A 348 14.17 -15.19 -10.56
C THR A 348 13.39 -15.53 -9.28
N ALA A 349 12.77 -16.71 -9.22
CA ALA A 349 12.08 -17.20 -8.02
C ALA A 349 13.06 -17.37 -6.84
N GLU A 350 14.29 -17.80 -7.13
CA GLU A 350 15.36 -17.96 -6.15
C GLU A 350 15.70 -16.61 -5.52
N GLN A 351 15.86 -15.56 -6.33
CA GLN A 351 16.10 -14.20 -5.83
C GLN A 351 14.94 -13.70 -4.97
N VAL A 352 13.70 -14.06 -5.28
CA VAL A 352 12.53 -13.71 -4.45
C VAL A 352 12.63 -14.36 -3.08
N HIS A 353 12.91 -15.67 -3.02
CA HIS A 353 13.04 -16.39 -1.76
C HIS A 353 14.24 -15.90 -0.94
N GLU A 354 15.36 -15.63 -1.60
CA GLU A 354 16.57 -15.08 -0.97
C GLU A 354 16.31 -13.69 -0.37
N ALA A 355 15.63 -12.81 -1.11
CA ALA A 355 15.25 -11.50 -0.62
C ALA A 355 14.26 -11.60 0.55
N ALA A 356 13.28 -12.51 0.47
CA ALA A 356 12.31 -12.70 1.54
C ALA A 356 12.98 -13.17 2.84
N ALA A 357 13.91 -14.14 2.75
CA ALA A 357 14.67 -14.62 3.90
C ALA A 357 15.51 -13.51 4.55
N PHE A 358 16.17 -12.69 3.72
CA PHE A 358 16.93 -11.53 4.20
C PHE A 358 16.03 -10.53 4.95
N LEU A 359 14.92 -10.13 4.35
CA LEU A 359 13.98 -9.17 4.93
C LEU A 359 13.39 -9.67 6.26
N GLN A 360 13.04 -10.95 6.34
CA GLN A 360 12.55 -11.55 7.58
C GLN A 360 13.60 -11.53 8.67
N THR A 361 14.84 -11.90 8.35
CA THR A 361 15.97 -11.89 9.29
C THR A 361 16.25 -10.47 9.79
N ALA A 362 16.29 -9.49 8.89
CA ALA A 362 16.46 -8.09 9.23
C ALA A 362 15.32 -7.55 10.11
N GLY A 363 14.06 -7.86 9.76
CA GLY A 363 12.88 -7.46 10.53
C GLY A 363 12.84 -8.09 11.92
N ALA A 364 13.21 -9.36 12.06
CA ALA A 364 13.28 -10.05 13.34
C ALA A 364 14.41 -9.50 14.23
N ARG A 365 15.57 -9.18 13.64
CA ARG A 365 16.73 -8.64 14.37
C ARG A 365 16.54 -7.18 14.79
N TRP A 366 15.81 -6.39 13.99
CA TRP A 366 15.65 -4.95 14.19
C TRP A 366 14.18 -4.49 14.21
N PRO A 367 13.30 -5.06 15.06
CA PRO A 367 11.85 -4.86 14.97
C PRO A 367 11.38 -3.41 15.16
N ARG A 368 12.20 -2.55 15.78
CA ARG A 368 11.91 -1.11 15.95
C ARG A 368 12.42 -0.26 14.78
N ASN A 369 13.43 -0.71 14.05
CA ASN A 369 14.16 0.07 13.05
C ASN A 369 14.03 -0.51 11.64
N PHE A 370 13.44 -1.70 11.49
CA PHE A 370 13.16 -2.34 10.23
C PHE A 370 11.70 -2.80 10.22
N ARG A 371 10.87 -2.11 9.44
CA ARG A 371 9.45 -2.41 9.28
C ARG A 371 9.22 -3.16 7.98
N LEU A 372 8.54 -4.29 8.12
CA LEU A 372 8.18 -5.17 7.03
C LEU A 372 6.69 -5.51 7.14
N PRO A 373 5.80 -4.85 6.38
CA PRO A 373 4.38 -5.18 6.40
C PRO A 373 4.14 -6.55 5.76
N SER A 374 3.02 -7.19 6.08
CA SER A 374 2.64 -8.52 5.55
C SER A 374 2.38 -8.53 4.04
N ASN A 375 2.27 -7.36 3.41
CA ASN A 375 2.14 -7.14 1.97
C ASN A 375 3.34 -6.37 1.39
N ALA A 376 4.53 -6.54 1.97
CA ALA A 376 5.75 -5.90 1.48
C ALA A 376 6.08 -6.27 0.03
N LEU A 377 5.65 -7.46 -0.40
CA LEU A 377 5.83 -7.97 -1.76
C LEU A 377 4.54 -7.84 -2.58
N SER A 378 4.65 -7.29 -3.79
CA SER A 378 3.54 -7.19 -4.74
C SER A 378 3.69 -8.18 -5.89
N MET A 379 2.55 -8.57 -6.48
CA MET A 379 2.50 -9.65 -7.47
C MET A 379 1.41 -9.39 -8.52
N ILE A 380 1.67 -9.87 -9.75
CA ILE A 380 0.75 -9.95 -10.87
C ILE A 380 0.46 -11.44 -11.10
N LEU A 381 -0.60 -11.95 -10.47
CA LEU A 381 -0.93 -13.38 -10.56
C LEU A 381 -1.48 -13.76 -11.94
N PHE A 382 -2.27 -12.87 -12.55
CA PHE A 382 -2.92 -13.11 -13.84
C PHE A 382 -2.44 -12.16 -14.93
N THR A 383 -2.11 -12.71 -16.10
CA THR A 383 -1.82 -12.00 -17.35
C THR A 383 -2.66 -12.59 -18.49
N PRO A 384 -2.72 -11.96 -19.68
CA PRO A 384 -3.40 -12.54 -20.85
C PRO A 384 -2.92 -13.94 -21.23
N TRP A 385 -1.70 -14.34 -20.85
CA TRP A 385 -1.06 -15.60 -21.27
C TRP A 385 -0.97 -16.66 -20.16
N THR A 386 -1.44 -16.35 -18.96
CA THR A 386 -1.39 -17.26 -17.81
C THR A 386 -1.98 -18.63 -18.17
N THR A 387 -1.35 -19.69 -17.68
CA THR A 387 -1.77 -21.08 -17.83
C THR A 387 -2.00 -21.74 -16.47
N LEU A 388 -2.59 -22.94 -16.45
CA LEU A 388 -2.72 -23.72 -15.20
C LEU A 388 -1.37 -24.01 -14.56
N GLU A 389 -0.34 -24.26 -15.36
CA GLU A 389 1.01 -24.52 -14.86
C GLU A 389 1.62 -23.28 -14.22
N ASP A 390 1.46 -22.11 -14.85
CA ASP A 390 1.90 -20.84 -14.25
C ASP A 390 1.24 -20.62 -12.89
N LEU A 391 -0.06 -20.93 -12.76
CA LEU A 391 -0.77 -20.82 -11.49
C LEU A 391 -0.23 -21.81 -10.44
N ARG A 392 0.11 -23.05 -10.81
CA ARG A 392 0.74 -24.00 -9.87
C ARG A 392 2.08 -23.50 -9.35
N LEU A 393 2.92 -22.98 -10.24
CA LEU A 393 4.22 -22.39 -9.88
C LEU A 393 4.03 -21.18 -8.95
N ASN A 394 3.09 -20.30 -9.28
CA ASN A 394 2.76 -19.14 -8.46
C ASN A 394 2.25 -19.52 -7.07
N ILE A 395 1.30 -20.45 -6.97
CA ILE A 395 0.75 -20.91 -5.69
C ILE A 395 1.87 -21.51 -4.83
N SER A 396 2.71 -22.37 -5.41
CA SER A 396 3.83 -23.00 -4.69
C SER A 396 4.92 -21.99 -4.31
N GLY A 397 5.13 -20.95 -5.12
CA GLY A 397 6.00 -19.83 -4.79
C GLY A 397 5.47 -19.00 -3.63
N ILE A 398 4.17 -18.69 -3.62
CA ILE A 398 3.49 -17.94 -2.54
C ILE A 398 3.58 -18.72 -1.22
N GLU A 399 3.27 -20.01 -1.21
CA GLU A 399 3.34 -20.84 0.02
C GLU A 399 4.74 -20.91 0.63
N ARG A 400 5.78 -20.83 -0.21
CA ARG A 400 7.18 -20.80 0.23
C ARG A 400 7.70 -19.38 0.54
N CYS A 401 6.87 -18.35 0.33
CA CYS A 401 7.26 -16.96 0.50
C CYS A 401 6.40 -16.28 1.59
N PRO A 402 6.85 -16.31 2.85
CA PRO A 402 6.07 -15.84 4.01
C PRO A 402 5.78 -14.33 4.03
N LEU A 403 6.33 -13.56 3.10
CA LEU A 403 6.09 -12.11 2.95
C LEU A 403 5.01 -11.77 1.91
N ILE A 404 4.40 -12.79 1.31
CA ILE A 404 3.25 -12.62 0.42
C ILE A 404 2.01 -13.07 1.18
N ASP A 405 1.11 -12.13 1.45
CA ASP A 405 -0.22 -12.46 1.97
C ASP A 405 -0.96 -13.40 1.00
N HIS A 406 -1.55 -14.48 1.52
CA HIS A 406 -2.18 -15.52 0.68
C HIS A 406 -3.44 -15.06 -0.07
N SER A 407 -4.05 -13.95 0.35
CA SER A 407 -5.26 -13.40 -0.25
C SER A 407 -5.00 -12.24 -1.21
N PHE A 408 -3.91 -11.50 -0.98
CA PHE A 408 -3.58 -10.30 -1.72
C PHE A 408 -3.33 -10.54 -3.22
N PRO A 409 -2.48 -11.50 -3.66
CA PRO A 409 -2.26 -11.78 -5.08
C PRO A 409 -3.51 -12.26 -5.82
N LEU A 410 -4.50 -12.81 -5.12
CA LEU A 410 -5.66 -13.42 -5.75
C LEU A 410 -6.51 -12.41 -6.52
N GLY A 411 -6.49 -11.14 -6.11
CA GLY A 411 -7.15 -10.05 -6.80
C GLY A 411 -6.31 -9.42 -7.90
N ARG A 412 -5.07 -9.88 -8.14
CA ARG A 412 -4.08 -9.13 -8.92
C ARG A 412 -3.93 -9.64 -10.34
N ARG A 413 -4.23 -8.76 -11.29
CA ARG A 413 -4.00 -8.97 -12.73
C ARG A 413 -3.19 -7.84 -13.36
N LEU A 414 -2.55 -8.16 -14.48
CA LEU A 414 -1.80 -7.22 -15.31
C LEU A 414 -2.73 -6.13 -15.85
N GLN A 415 -2.31 -4.88 -15.72
CA GLN A 415 -2.95 -3.76 -16.39
C GLN A 415 -2.20 -3.39 -17.67
N LEU A 416 -2.93 -3.28 -18.78
CA LEU A 416 -2.35 -2.87 -20.06
C LEU A 416 -2.56 -1.38 -20.26
N PHE A 417 -1.47 -0.65 -20.55
CA PHE A 417 -1.53 0.77 -20.87
C PHE A 417 -1.04 1.04 -22.31
N PRO A 418 -1.53 2.10 -22.97
CA PRO A 418 -1.09 2.45 -24.32
C PRO A 418 0.44 2.57 -24.43
N GLY A 419 0.99 2.11 -25.56
CA GLY A 419 2.41 2.28 -25.88
C GLY A 419 3.40 1.39 -25.12
N ARG A 420 2.96 0.55 -24.18
CA ARG A 420 3.83 -0.37 -23.45
C ARG A 420 4.16 -1.64 -24.27
N PRO A 421 5.38 -2.21 -24.21
CA PRO A 421 5.73 -3.43 -24.94
C PRO A 421 4.75 -4.60 -24.70
N ILE A 422 4.33 -4.81 -23.45
CA ILE A 422 3.38 -5.89 -23.12
C ILE A 422 2.00 -5.68 -23.77
N THR A 423 1.57 -4.42 -23.92
CA THR A 423 0.32 -4.06 -24.61
C THR A 423 0.42 -4.33 -26.10
N LEU A 424 1.57 -4.00 -26.71
CA LEU A 424 1.82 -4.30 -28.12
C LEU A 424 1.83 -5.81 -28.38
N LEU A 425 2.37 -6.59 -27.45
CA LEU A 425 2.33 -8.05 -27.49
C LEU A 425 0.90 -8.58 -27.41
N ALA A 426 0.09 -8.09 -26.46
CA ALA A 426 -1.31 -8.48 -26.33
C ALA A 426 -2.15 -8.14 -27.58
N ARG A 427 -1.85 -7.02 -28.24
CA ARG A 427 -2.48 -6.64 -29.52
C ARG A 427 -2.09 -7.59 -30.64
N ARG A 428 -0.79 -7.88 -30.81
CA ARG A 428 -0.29 -8.84 -31.81
C ARG A 428 -0.97 -10.20 -31.66
N ASP A 429 -1.15 -10.65 -30.43
CA ASP A 429 -1.72 -11.96 -30.12
C ASP A 429 -3.27 -11.97 -30.13
N GLY A 430 -3.94 -10.87 -30.48
CA GLY A 430 -5.41 -10.82 -30.57
C GLY A 430 -6.13 -10.94 -29.21
N LEU A 431 -5.48 -10.51 -28.13
CA LEU A 431 -5.97 -10.62 -26.75
C LEU A 431 -6.59 -9.33 -26.20
N VAL A 432 -6.40 -8.20 -26.88
CA VAL A 432 -7.06 -6.93 -26.51
C VAL A 432 -8.53 -6.95 -26.93
N THR A 433 -9.40 -6.43 -26.06
CA THR A 433 -10.85 -6.36 -26.29
C THR A 433 -11.36 -4.92 -26.23
N ARG A 434 -12.58 -4.66 -26.71
CA ARG A 434 -13.20 -3.32 -26.69
C ARG A 434 -13.72 -2.93 -25.31
N ARG A 435 -14.18 -3.90 -24.52
CA ARG A 435 -14.81 -3.69 -23.22
C ARG A 435 -14.37 -4.81 -22.28
N TRP A 436 -14.32 -4.48 -20.98
CA TRP A 436 -14.29 -5.48 -19.94
C TRP A 436 -15.66 -6.17 -19.84
N GLY A 437 -15.66 -7.46 -19.53
CA GLY A 437 -16.88 -8.16 -19.12
C GLY A 437 -17.35 -7.78 -17.71
N ASP A 438 -16.47 -7.19 -16.88
CA ASP A 438 -16.67 -6.93 -15.46
C ASP A 438 -16.28 -5.49 -15.03
N SER A 439 -16.59 -5.16 -13.76
CA SER A 439 -16.32 -3.90 -13.06
C SER A 439 -14.86 -3.42 -13.11
N PHE A 440 -14.69 -2.10 -12.98
CA PHE A 440 -13.40 -1.41 -12.88
C PHE A 440 -12.45 -2.07 -11.86
N TYR A 441 -11.18 -2.25 -12.25
CA TYR A 441 -10.11 -2.80 -11.42
C TYR A 441 -8.96 -1.79 -11.34
N ASN A 442 -8.46 -1.54 -10.13
CA ASN A 442 -7.29 -0.70 -9.91
C ASN A 442 -6.26 -1.46 -9.07
N SER A 443 -5.14 -1.82 -9.68
CA SER A 443 -4.05 -2.52 -8.99
C SER A 443 -3.20 -1.61 -8.10
N GLY A 444 -3.49 -0.31 -8.05
CA GLY A 444 -2.62 0.73 -7.50
C GLY A 444 -1.67 1.34 -8.55
N CYS A 445 -1.54 0.72 -9.72
CA CYS A 445 -0.73 1.23 -10.83
C CYS A 445 -1.41 2.37 -11.60
N ILE A 446 -2.73 2.51 -11.51
CA ILE A 446 -3.42 3.68 -12.08
C ILE A 446 -3.21 4.82 -11.10
N THR A 447 -2.35 5.75 -11.48
CA THR A 447 -2.00 6.88 -10.63
C THR A 447 -2.62 8.19 -11.12
N ASP A 448 -3.10 8.24 -12.36
CA ASP A 448 -3.80 9.37 -12.96
C ASP A 448 -5.28 9.02 -13.25
N ALA A 449 -6.18 9.93 -12.90
CA ALA A 449 -7.62 9.82 -13.18
C ALA A 449 -7.98 9.83 -14.67
N GLU A 450 -7.06 10.19 -15.57
CA GLU A 450 -7.23 10.08 -17.03
C GLU A 450 -6.61 8.80 -17.61
N GLN A 451 -5.74 8.15 -16.86
CA GLN A 451 -5.15 6.88 -17.28
C GLN A 451 -6.25 5.81 -17.40
N ARG A 452 -6.32 5.20 -18.57
CA ARG A 452 -7.27 4.13 -18.88
C ARG A 452 -6.52 2.86 -19.19
N GLU A 453 -6.87 1.82 -18.46
CA GLU A 453 -6.48 0.47 -18.81
C GLU A 453 -7.12 0.04 -20.13
N ILE A 454 -6.35 -0.64 -20.97
CA ILE A 454 -6.83 -1.31 -22.19
C ILE A 454 -7.40 -2.68 -21.81
N PRO A 455 -8.69 -2.95 -22.09
CA PRO A 455 -9.30 -4.24 -21.80
C PRO A 455 -8.64 -5.39 -22.56
N TRP A 456 -8.59 -6.56 -21.93
CA TRP A 456 -8.05 -7.78 -22.53
C TRP A 456 -8.77 -9.04 -22.03
N ARG A 457 -8.56 -10.15 -22.75
CA ARG A 457 -9.08 -11.48 -22.39
C ARG A 457 -7.94 -12.47 -22.19
N PHE A 458 -8.20 -13.52 -21.41
CA PHE A 458 -7.29 -14.65 -21.33
C PHE A 458 -7.22 -15.37 -22.67
N ARG A 459 -6.01 -15.78 -23.08
CA ARG A 459 -5.81 -16.64 -24.25
C ARG A 459 -6.48 -18.00 -24.08
N ARG A 460 -6.58 -18.47 -22.83
CA ARG A 460 -7.18 -19.74 -22.42
C ARG A 460 -8.48 -19.47 -21.64
N PRO A 461 -9.67 -19.78 -22.20
CA PRO A 461 -10.95 -19.47 -21.55
C PRO A 461 -11.11 -20.08 -20.15
N GLU A 462 -10.52 -21.24 -19.89
CA GLU A 462 -10.56 -21.89 -18.58
C GLU A 462 -9.91 -21.05 -17.46
N ILE A 463 -8.95 -20.18 -17.81
CA ILE A 463 -8.27 -19.30 -16.84
C ILE A 463 -9.20 -18.16 -16.40
N ASP A 464 -10.15 -17.74 -17.24
CA ASP A 464 -11.16 -16.75 -16.87
C ASP A 464 -12.03 -17.24 -15.71
N VAL A 465 -12.36 -18.53 -15.67
CA VAL A 465 -13.10 -19.15 -14.57
C VAL A 465 -12.30 -19.06 -13.26
N LEU A 466 -10.99 -19.31 -13.31
CA LEU A 466 -10.11 -19.18 -12.14
C LEU A 466 -9.93 -17.74 -11.70
N TRP A 467 -9.81 -16.80 -12.63
CA TRP A 467 -9.74 -15.38 -12.32
C TRP A 467 -10.99 -14.91 -11.58
N ARG A 468 -12.18 -15.28 -12.06
CA ARG A 468 -13.47 -14.97 -11.43
C ARG A 468 -13.58 -15.51 -10.01
N LEU A 469 -13.11 -16.74 -9.76
CA LEU A 469 -13.02 -17.32 -8.42
C LEU A 469 -12.01 -16.56 -7.56
N SER A 470 -10.78 -16.40 -8.06
CA SER A 470 -9.66 -15.80 -7.36
C SER A 470 -9.95 -14.37 -6.89
N ARG A 471 -10.55 -13.54 -7.76
CA ARG A 471 -10.97 -12.18 -7.40
C ARG A 471 -11.92 -12.17 -6.21
N ARG A 472 -12.87 -13.10 -6.15
CA ARG A 472 -13.87 -13.18 -5.06
C ARG A 472 -13.29 -13.75 -3.76
N LEU A 473 -12.19 -14.50 -3.87
CA LEU A 473 -11.42 -14.98 -2.73
C LEU A 473 -10.41 -13.95 -2.19
N SER A 474 -10.13 -12.90 -2.95
CA SER A 474 -9.16 -11.87 -2.56
C SER A 474 -9.65 -11.01 -1.39
N SER A 475 -8.71 -10.44 -0.63
CA SER A 475 -8.99 -9.51 0.47
C SER A 475 -9.27 -8.08 0.02
N ASP A 476 -9.11 -7.77 -1.27
CA ASP A 476 -9.34 -6.43 -1.79
C ASP A 476 -10.81 -6.04 -1.67
N ARG A 477 -11.05 -4.82 -1.16
CA ARG A 477 -12.38 -4.24 -0.92
C ARG A 477 -13.24 -4.07 -2.17
N SER A 478 -12.71 -4.35 -3.35
CA SER A 478 -13.49 -4.55 -4.57
C SER A 478 -14.18 -5.92 -4.54
N LYS A 479 -14.95 -6.19 -3.49
CA LYS A 479 -16.01 -7.20 -3.59
C LYS A 479 -16.85 -6.76 -4.78
N GLY A 480 -17.24 -7.71 -5.63
CA GLY A 480 -18.20 -7.42 -6.69
C GLY A 480 -19.45 -6.73 -6.12
N PRO A 481 -20.38 -6.27 -6.97
CA PRO A 481 -21.70 -5.89 -6.49
C PRO A 481 -22.17 -6.95 -5.49
N GLY A 482 -22.62 -6.56 -4.28
CA GLY A 482 -22.97 -7.51 -3.21
C GLY A 482 -23.97 -8.59 -3.67
N ASP A 483 -24.69 -8.31 -4.76
CA ASP A 483 -25.69 -9.16 -5.37
C ASP A 483 -25.21 -9.94 -6.61
N ASP A 484 -23.91 -10.10 -6.86
CA ASP A 484 -23.47 -10.92 -8.00
C ASP A 484 -23.72 -12.43 -7.74
N PRO A 485 -24.37 -13.16 -8.67
CA PRO A 485 -24.76 -14.57 -8.45
C PRO A 485 -23.59 -15.50 -8.15
N GLU A 486 -22.43 -15.23 -8.73
CA GLU A 486 -21.20 -16.00 -8.51
C GLU A 486 -20.67 -15.83 -7.08
N SER A 487 -20.69 -14.61 -6.53
CA SER A 487 -20.34 -14.38 -5.12
C SER A 487 -21.29 -15.10 -4.18
N ARG A 488 -22.61 -15.11 -4.45
CA ARG A 488 -23.56 -15.91 -3.66
C ARG A 488 -23.28 -17.40 -3.75
N ALA A 489 -22.99 -17.92 -4.93
CA ALA A 489 -22.64 -19.33 -5.12
C ALA A 489 -21.36 -19.71 -4.37
N LEU A 490 -20.34 -18.83 -4.38
CA LEU A 490 -19.12 -19.03 -3.61
C LEU A 490 -19.39 -19.01 -2.10
N GLN A 491 -20.21 -18.08 -1.60
CA GLN A 491 -20.56 -18.04 -0.18
C GLN A 491 -21.33 -19.28 0.25
N ALA A 492 -22.32 -19.72 -0.54
CA ALA A 492 -23.05 -20.96 -0.27
C ALA A 492 -22.11 -22.18 -0.21
N PHE A 493 -21.19 -22.27 -1.17
CA PHE A 493 -20.15 -23.31 -1.19
C PHE A 493 -19.21 -23.25 0.02
N LEU A 494 -18.80 -22.06 0.46
CA LEU A 494 -17.94 -21.92 1.63
C LEU A 494 -18.67 -22.29 2.92
N SER A 495 -19.95 -21.93 3.05
CA SER A 495 -20.78 -22.24 4.20
C SER A 495 -21.15 -23.72 4.32
N SER A 496 -21.20 -24.46 3.22
CA SER A 496 -21.54 -25.90 3.23
C SER A 496 -20.37 -26.82 3.59
N ARG A 497 -19.13 -26.30 3.67
CA ARG A 497 -17.94 -27.14 3.90
C ARG A 497 -17.75 -27.52 5.38
N PRO A 498 -17.69 -28.82 5.72
CA PRO A 498 -17.31 -29.25 7.06
C PRO A 498 -15.83 -28.89 7.34
N GLY A 499 -15.56 -28.32 8.51
CA GLY A 499 -14.20 -27.96 8.96
C GLY A 499 -13.82 -26.47 8.85
N GLY A 500 -14.75 -25.60 8.46
CA GLY A 500 -14.54 -24.15 8.39
C GLY A 500 -13.85 -23.69 7.08
N PRO A 501 -13.59 -22.38 6.94
CA PRO A 501 -13.09 -21.81 5.69
C PRO A 501 -11.68 -22.32 5.39
N SER A 502 -11.51 -22.98 4.25
CA SER A 502 -10.18 -23.26 3.68
C SER A 502 -9.47 -21.95 3.36
N SER A 503 -8.13 -21.93 3.46
CA SER A 503 -7.39 -20.74 3.05
C SER A 503 -7.71 -20.40 1.57
N PRO A 504 -7.85 -19.12 1.20
CA PRO A 504 -8.12 -18.70 -0.17
C PRO A 504 -7.19 -19.33 -1.21
N LEU A 505 -5.89 -19.40 -0.88
CA LEU A 505 -4.86 -19.98 -1.74
C LEU A 505 -5.02 -21.50 -1.90
N THR A 506 -5.37 -22.21 -0.82
CA THR A 506 -5.68 -23.66 -0.88
C THR A 506 -6.87 -23.94 -1.78
N LEU A 507 -7.91 -23.10 -1.72
CA LEU A 507 -9.08 -23.27 -2.59
C LEU A 507 -8.72 -23.01 -4.06
N LEU A 508 -7.91 -21.99 -4.35
CA LEU A 508 -7.39 -21.77 -5.71
C LEU A 508 -6.57 -22.97 -6.20
N ARG A 509 -5.70 -23.54 -5.37
CA ARG A 509 -4.94 -24.77 -5.69
C ARG A 509 -5.87 -25.92 -6.06
N GLN A 510 -6.90 -26.17 -5.26
CA GLN A 510 -7.89 -27.23 -5.55
C GLN A 510 -8.63 -26.96 -6.87
N ALA A 511 -8.97 -25.70 -7.14
CA ALA A 511 -9.63 -25.27 -8.36
C ALA A 511 -8.75 -25.48 -9.61
N VAL A 512 -7.46 -25.13 -9.54
CA VAL A 512 -6.48 -25.38 -10.60
C VAL A 512 -6.41 -26.88 -10.91
N GLU A 513 -6.34 -27.74 -9.89
CA GLU A 513 -6.32 -29.19 -10.09
C GLU A 513 -7.63 -29.77 -10.59
N ALA A 514 -8.77 -29.18 -10.22
CA ALA A 514 -10.07 -29.59 -10.74
C ALA A 514 -10.19 -29.26 -12.23
N LEU A 515 -9.82 -28.06 -12.65
CA LEU A 515 -9.84 -27.68 -14.08
C LEU A 515 -8.84 -28.45 -14.91
N ALA A 516 -7.67 -28.78 -14.37
CA ALA A 516 -6.70 -29.64 -15.07
C ALA A 516 -7.29 -31.01 -15.43
N ARG A 517 -8.15 -31.58 -14.57
CA ARG A 517 -8.87 -32.84 -14.84
C ARG A 517 -10.16 -32.65 -15.65
N HIS A 518 -10.75 -31.46 -15.59
CA HIS A 518 -12.03 -31.14 -16.24
C HIS A 518 -11.94 -29.84 -17.05
N PRO A 519 -11.16 -29.83 -18.15
CA PRO A 519 -10.88 -28.60 -18.91
C PRO A 519 -12.11 -28.01 -19.60
N LYS A 520 -13.19 -28.78 -19.75
CA LYS A 520 -14.47 -28.33 -20.34
C LYS A 520 -15.33 -27.51 -19.39
N THR A 521 -14.93 -27.34 -18.13
CA THR A 521 -15.68 -26.52 -17.18
C THR A 521 -15.62 -25.04 -17.55
N ALA A 522 -16.73 -24.54 -18.09
CA ALA A 522 -16.83 -23.18 -18.62
C ALA A 522 -17.34 -22.13 -17.62
N SER A 523 -17.75 -22.54 -16.41
CA SER A 523 -18.37 -21.66 -15.42
C SER A 523 -17.82 -21.86 -14.02
N MET A 524 -17.88 -20.79 -13.22
CA MET A 524 -17.45 -20.82 -11.83
C MET A 524 -18.33 -21.75 -10.99
N THR A 525 -19.65 -21.74 -11.21
CA THR A 525 -20.58 -22.67 -10.54
C THR A 525 -20.26 -24.13 -10.86
N GLY A 526 -19.94 -24.44 -12.12
CA GLY A 526 -19.52 -25.79 -12.52
C GLY A 526 -18.23 -26.22 -11.82
N LEU A 527 -17.29 -25.29 -11.65
CA LEU A 527 -16.05 -25.51 -10.90
C LEU A 527 -16.32 -25.76 -9.41
N LEU A 528 -17.16 -24.96 -8.77
CA LEU A 528 -17.54 -25.18 -7.37
C LEU A 528 -18.20 -26.56 -7.17
N GLY A 529 -19.07 -26.99 -8.09
CA GLY A 529 -19.66 -28.34 -8.05
C GLY A 529 -18.65 -29.49 -8.25
N LEU A 530 -17.51 -29.25 -8.91
CA LEU A 530 -16.40 -30.22 -8.95
C LEU A 530 -15.66 -30.29 -7.62
N LEU A 531 -15.48 -29.15 -6.95
CA LEU A 531 -14.82 -29.08 -5.65
C LEU A 531 -15.65 -29.70 -4.53
N ASP A 532 -16.97 -29.54 -4.60
CA ASP A 532 -17.92 -30.09 -3.64
C ASP A 532 -17.96 -31.64 -3.68
N ARG A 533 -18.10 -32.22 -4.88
CA ARG A 533 -18.07 -33.69 -5.09
C ARG A 533 -16.81 -34.36 -4.56
N ARG A 534 -15.67 -33.65 -4.58
CA ARG A 534 -14.40 -34.16 -4.07
C ARG A 534 -14.33 -34.12 -2.54
N SER A 535 -15.05 -33.20 -1.91
CA SER A 535 -15.15 -33.09 -0.46
C SER A 535 -16.08 -34.17 0.12
N GLY A 536 -17.10 -34.59 -0.64
CA GLY A 536 -18.02 -35.68 -0.27
C GLY A 536 -17.49 -37.11 -0.49
N ARG A 537 -16.34 -37.29 -1.17
CA ARG A 537 -15.77 -38.62 -1.49
C ARG A 537 -14.66 -39.10 -0.54
N ARG A 538 -14.72 -38.72 0.74
CA ARG A 538 -14.17 -39.60 1.78
C ARG A 538 -15.20 -40.70 2.04
N GLU A 539 -15.25 -41.68 1.14
CA GLU A 539 -15.65 -43.02 1.59
C GLU A 539 -14.68 -43.41 2.71
N PRO A 540 -15.16 -43.80 3.89
CA PRO A 540 -14.29 -44.43 4.87
C PRO A 540 -13.61 -45.61 4.17
N PRO A 541 -12.30 -45.84 4.33
CA PRO A 541 -11.76 -47.13 3.93
C PRO A 541 -12.57 -48.20 4.66
N ASP A 542 -13.20 -49.11 3.91
CA ASP A 542 -13.85 -50.30 4.45
C ASP A 542 -12.84 -51.05 5.34
N ARG A 543 -12.87 -50.72 6.62
CA ARG A 543 -12.37 -51.55 7.70
C ARG A 543 -13.59 -52.06 8.45
N PRO A 544 -13.98 -53.32 8.26
CA PRO A 544 -14.89 -53.95 9.20
C PRO A 544 -14.15 -54.10 10.53
N GLY A 545 -14.69 -53.49 11.59
CA GLY A 545 -14.29 -53.77 12.97
C GLY A 545 -13.20 -52.87 13.57
N ALA A 546 -13.54 -51.61 13.86
CA ALA A 546 -13.01 -50.92 15.03
C ALA A 546 -14.05 -49.91 15.48
N GLY A 547 -14.67 -50.16 16.63
CA GLY A 547 -15.78 -49.37 17.16
C GLY A 547 -15.50 -47.87 17.11
N GLU A 548 -16.49 -47.12 16.67
CA GLU A 548 -16.59 -45.68 16.88
C GLU A 548 -16.35 -45.38 18.37
N ARG A 549 -15.13 -44.93 18.68
CA ARG A 549 -14.92 -44.19 19.93
C ARG A 549 -15.72 -42.90 19.79
N MET A 550 -16.81 -42.81 20.54
CA MET A 550 -17.50 -41.55 20.82
C MET A 550 -16.47 -40.43 21.01
N PRO A 551 -16.71 -39.21 20.47
CA PRO A 551 -15.82 -38.08 20.71
C PRO A 551 -15.61 -37.97 22.22
N ALA A 552 -14.34 -38.01 22.64
CA ALA A 552 -13.97 -37.92 24.04
C ALA A 552 -14.71 -36.72 24.64
N THR A 553 -15.40 -36.93 25.76
CA THR A 553 -16.13 -35.88 26.47
C THR A 553 -15.20 -34.67 26.61
N ALA A 554 -15.63 -33.49 26.14
CA ALA A 554 -14.87 -32.24 26.26
C ALA A 554 -14.32 -32.09 27.69
N SER A 555 -13.10 -31.58 27.87
CA SER A 555 -12.55 -31.42 29.22
C SER A 555 -13.43 -30.51 30.09
N ALA A 556 -13.27 -30.62 31.41
CA ALA A 556 -13.92 -29.72 32.35
C ALA A 556 -13.61 -28.24 32.05
N ALA A 557 -12.41 -27.95 31.55
CA ALA A 557 -12.01 -26.60 31.16
C ALA A 557 -12.79 -26.11 29.93
N ALA A 558 -12.90 -26.93 28.87
CA ALA A 558 -13.67 -26.56 27.68
C ALA A 558 -15.16 -26.31 28.00
N ARG A 559 -15.78 -27.18 28.82
CA ARG A 559 -17.16 -26.98 29.30
C ARG A 559 -17.30 -25.74 30.19
N GLY A 560 -16.28 -25.41 30.98
CA GLY A 560 -16.23 -24.20 31.79
C GLY A 560 -16.23 -22.93 30.93
N VAL A 561 -15.36 -22.90 29.92
CA VAL A 561 -15.27 -21.81 28.95
C VAL A 561 -16.57 -21.67 28.16
N GLU A 562 -17.16 -22.77 27.70
CA GLU A 562 -18.43 -22.74 26.96
C GLU A 562 -19.59 -22.18 27.80
N LYS A 563 -19.73 -22.63 29.06
CA LYS A 563 -20.74 -22.07 29.99
C LYS A 563 -20.52 -20.58 30.23
N LEU A 564 -19.26 -20.15 30.39
CA LEU A 564 -18.94 -18.74 30.54
C LEU A 564 -19.34 -17.95 29.30
N PHE A 565 -19.03 -18.44 28.10
CA PHE A 565 -19.38 -17.82 26.83
C PHE A 565 -20.88 -17.62 26.67
N LEU A 566 -21.67 -18.64 27.01
CA LEU A 566 -23.13 -18.56 27.04
C LEU A 566 -23.67 -17.56 28.06
N SER A 567 -22.93 -17.26 29.13
CA SER A 567 -23.31 -16.26 30.12
C SER A 567 -22.93 -14.84 29.68
N LEU A 568 -21.76 -14.67 29.06
CA LEU A 568 -21.28 -13.39 28.56
C LEU A 568 -22.14 -12.85 27.42
N SER A 569 -22.60 -13.74 26.53
CA SER A 569 -23.51 -13.37 25.44
C SER A 569 -24.89 -12.86 25.92
N LYS A 570 -25.27 -13.17 27.17
CA LYS A 570 -26.57 -12.83 27.75
C LYS A 570 -26.56 -11.61 28.67
N ARG A 571 -25.42 -10.95 28.91
CA ARG A 571 -25.33 -9.78 29.80
C ARG A 571 -25.59 -8.46 29.03
N PRO A 572 -26.81 -7.87 29.09
CA PRO A 572 -27.08 -6.56 28.48
C PRO A 572 -26.23 -5.47 29.16
N GLY A 573 -25.69 -4.54 28.36
CA GLY A 573 -24.84 -3.44 28.86
C GLY A 573 -23.42 -3.84 29.26
N SER A 574 -23.00 -5.09 29.01
CA SER A 574 -21.61 -5.51 29.25
C SER A 574 -20.65 -4.87 28.24
N ALA A 575 -19.37 -4.85 28.60
CA ALA A 575 -18.30 -4.45 27.68
C ALA A 575 -18.14 -5.37 26.45
N PHE A 576 -18.96 -6.43 26.35
CA PHE A 576 -19.07 -7.31 25.19
C PHE A 576 -20.26 -6.94 24.27
N ALA A 577 -20.88 -5.77 24.44
CA ALA A 577 -21.92 -5.30 23.53
C ALA A 577 -21.42 -5.27 22.06
N GLY A 578 -22.14 -5.97 21.18
CA GLY A 578 -21.76 -6.13 19.77
C GLY A 578 -20.75 -7.25 19.49
N VAL A 579 -20.43 -8.08 20.49
CA VAL A 579 -19.63 -9.30 20.32
C VAL A 579 -20.58 -10.50 20.19
N GLU A 580 -20.49 -11.18 19.06
CA GLU A 580 -21.20 -12.44 18.78
C GLU A 580 -20.26 -13.60 19.07
N PHE A 581 -20.49 -14.30 20.18
CA PHE A 581 -19.65 -15.45 20.54
C PHE A 581 -19.93 -16.65 19.62
N GLY A 582 -18.86 -17.21 19.07
CA GLY A 582 -18.88 -18.39 18.21
C GLY A 582 -18.73 -19.69 19.01
N ALA A 583 -18.09 -20.69 18.41
CA ALA A 583 -17.89 -21.99 19.02
C ALA A 583 -16.66 -22.02 19.96
N VAL A 584 -16.79 -22.80 21.04
CA VAL A 584 -15.69 -23.25 21.90
C VAL A 584 -15.45 -24.73 21.58
N THR A 585 -14.27 -25.07 21.09
CA THR A 585 -13.95 -26.45 20.68
C THR A 585 -12.60 -26.88 21.21
N GLU A 586 -12.47 -28.14 21.61
CA GLU A 586 -11.14 -28.71 21.84
C GLU A 586 -10.53 -29.14 20.52
N CYS A 587 -9.27 -28.75 20.31
CA CYS A 587 -8.53 -29.15 19.13
C CYS A 587 -7.12 -29.60 19.50
N ALA A 588 -6.57 -30.48 18.67
CA ALA A 588 -5.15 -30.81 18.73
C ALA A 588 -4.38 -29.73 17.95
N VAL A 589 -3.37 -29.16 18.57
CA VAL A 589 -2.38 -28.27 17.94
C VAL A 589 -1.00 -28.92 18.02
N PRO A 590 0.01 -28.48 17.24
CA PRO A 590 1.35 -29.05 17.30
C PRO A 590 1.96 -29.05 18.71
N ALA A 591 1.52 -28.13 19.57
CA ALA A 591 2.03 -27.95 20.92
C ALA A 591 1.19 -28.66 22.02
N GLY A 592 0.23 -29.51 21.65
CA GLY A 592 -0.62 -30.25 22.58
C GLY A 592 -2.12 -30.06 22.35
N LYS A 593 -2.93 -30.16 23.40
CA LYS A 593 -4.36 -29.86 23.35
C LYS A 593 -4.58 -28.36 23.55
N ALA A 594 -5.56 -27.80 22.84
CA ALA A 594 -5.97 -26.42 22.96
C ALA A 594 -7.49 -26.30 23.09
N ILE A 595 -7.94 -25.23 23.74
CA ILE A 595 -9.34 -24.79 23.68
C ILE A 595 -9.41 -23.66 22.66
N ARG A 596 -9.97 -23.95 21.48
CA ARG A 596 -10.20 -22.97 20.43
C ARG A 596 -11.45 -22.17 20.73
N ILE A 597 -11.29 -20.87 20.72
CA ILE A 597 -12.34 -19.88 20.94
C ILE A 597 -12.53 -19.07 19.67
N SER A 598 -13.79 -18.84 19.30
CA SER A 598 -14.15 -17.94 18.20
C SER A 598 -15.22 -16.94 18.63
N PHE A 599 -15.14 -15.71 18.13
CA PHE A 599 -16.22 -14.72 18.20
C PHE A 599 -16.14 -13.72 17.03
N SER A 600 -17.24 -13.04 16.73
CA SER A 600 -17.30 -11.94 15.76
C SER A 600 -17.63 -10.60 16.43
N MET A 601 -17.07 -9.52 15.89
CA MET A 601 -17.42 -8.15 16.26
C MET A 601 -17.26 -7.27 15.02
N ASP A 602 -18.22 -6.37 14.77
CA ASP A 602 -18.23 -5.48 13.59
C ASP A 602 -18.02 -6.23 12.25
N GLY A 603 -18.58 -7.45 12.14
CA GLY A 603 -18.44 -8.31 10.95
C GLY A 603 -17.06 -8.93 10.75
N ARG A 604 -16.17 -8.86 11.74
CA ARG A 604 -14.85 -9.52 11.73
C ARG A 604 -14.83 -10.69 12.70
N SER A 605 -14.31 -11.82 12.27
CA SER A 605 -14.13 -13.01 13.12
C SER A 605 -12.74 -13.03 13.74
N LEU A 606 -12.67 -13.26 15.05
CA LEU A 606 -11.46 -13.50 15.80
C LEU A 606 -11.48 -14.94 16.33
N VAL A 607 -10.41 -15.69 16.03
CA VAL A 607 -10.21 -17.06 16.52
C VAL A 607 -8.85 -17.16 17.21
N PHE A 608 -8.83 -17.67 18.44
CA PHE A 608 -7.58 -17.97 19.14
C PHE A 608 -7.66 -19.27 19.93
N ASP A 609 -6.50 -19.90 20.09
CA ASP A 609 -6.31 -21.15 20.80
C ASP A 609 -5.75 -20.86 22.19
N LEU A 610 -6.42 -21.36 23.23
CA LEU A 610 -5.93 -21.34 24.60
C LEU A 610 -5.08 -22.58 24.85
N LEU A 611 -3.81 -22.34 25.17
CA LEU A 611 -2.80 -23.35 25.47
C LEU A 611 -2.39 -23.27 26.94
N ASP A 612 -1.73 -24.32 27.42
CA ASP A 612 -1.01 -24.28 28.70
C ASP A 612 -0.01 -23.09 28.68
N PRO A 613 0.09 -22.31 29.78
CA PRO A 613 0.93 -21.12 29.84
C PRO A 613 2.42 -21.44 29.66
N ARG A 614 2.84 -22.68 29.98
CA ARG A 614 4.19 -23.21 29.84
C ARG A 614 4.51 -23.67 28.41
N THR A 615 3.51 -23.77 27.54
CA THR A 615 3.72 -24.16 26.14
C THR A 615 4.66 -23.16 25.44
N PRO A 616 5.80 -23.60 24.85
CA PRO A 616 6.78 -22.72 24.22
C PRO A 616 6.24 -21.99 22.98
N GLY A 617 6.88 -20.89 22.59
CA GLY A 617 6.55 -20.09 21.41
C GLY A 617 5.88 -18.73 21.68
N PRO A 618 5.56 -17.93 20.64
CA PRO A 618 4.93 -16.63 20.78
C PRO A 618 3.48 -16.73 21.30
N CYS A 619 2.99 -15.68 21.96
CA CYS A 619 1.59 -15.58 22.38
C CYS A 619 0.99 -14.24 21.97
N PHE A 620 -0.31 -14.26 21.68
CA PHE A 620 -1.10 -13.07 21.42
C PHE A 620 -1.45 -12.34 22.74
N LEU A 621 -1.93 -13.12 23.70
CA LEU A 621 -2.26 -12.71 25.06
C LEU A 621 -1.88 -13.83 26.03
N ARG A 622 -1.73 -13.50 27.31
CA ARG A 622 -1.39 -14.47 28.36
C ARG A 622 -2.12 -14.09 29.65
N SER A 623 -2.73 -15.08 30.28
CA SER A 623 -3.29 -15.01 31.63
C SER A 623 -2.49 -15.92 32.57
N ARG A 624 -2.95 -16.08 33.81
CA ARG A 624 -2.34 -16.99 34.77
C ARG A 624 -2.44 -18.45 34.29
N ARG A 625 -3.60 -18.86 33.78
CA ARG A 625 -3.89 -20.26 33.40
C ARG A 625 -3.76 -20.54 31.92
N PHE A 626 -3.66 -19.53 31.06
CA PHE A 626 -3.64 -19.75 29.62
C PHE A 626 -2.67 -18.85 28.86
N LYS A 627 -2.16 -19.41 27.78
CA LYS A 627 -1.50 -18.69 26.71
C LYS A 627 -2.43 -18.68 25.50
N ALA A 628 -2.92 -17.51 25.09
CA ALA A 628 -3.74 -17.37 23.90
C ALA A 628 -2.84 -17.17 22.66
N VAL A 629 -3.08 -17.94 21.61
CA VAL A 629 -2.38 -17.83 20.32
C VAL A 629 -3.41 -17.60 19.23
N LEU A 630 -3.23 -16.56 18.41
CA LEU A 630 -4.15 -16.32 17.29
C LEU A 630 -4.09 -17.50 16.31
N SER A 631 -5.27 -17.96 15.91
CA SER A 631 -5.39 -18.90 14.81
C SER A 631 -4.86 -18.26 13.53
N PRO A 632 -4.16 -19.00 12.65
CA PRO A 632 -3.78 -18.52 11.33
C PRO A 632 -4.96 -18.07 10.46
N ALA A 633 -6.17 -18.53 10.79
CA ALA A 633 -7.41 -18.14 10.10
C ALA A 633 -7.92 -16.74 10.50
N THR A 634 -7.35 -16.13 11.53
CA THR A 634 -7.76 -14.81 12.02
C THR A 634 -7.08 -13.70 11.24
N PRO A 635 -7.81 -12.88 10.46
CA PRO A 635 -7.24 -11.71 9.80
C PRO A 635 -6.76 -10.73 10.88
N GLY A 636 -5.57 -10.14 10.70
CA GLY A 636 -4.84 -9.38 11.73
C GLY A 636 -5.71 -8.61 12.73
N SER A 637 -5.53 -8.88 14.02
CA SER A 637 -6.32 -8.27 15.10
C SER A 637 -5.98 -6.80 15.28
N GLY A 638 -6.97 -5.92 15.19
CA GLY A 638 -6.82 -4.52 15.58
C GLY A 638 -6.77 -4.31 17.10
N PRO A 639 -6.54 -3.08 17.58
CA PRO A 639 -6.46 -2.76 19.01
C PRO A 639 -7.74 -3.12 19.78
N ARG A 640 -8.92 -2.91 19.16
CA ARG A 640 -10.23 -3.19 19.77
C ARG A 640 -10.43 -4.70 19.94
N GLU A 641 -10.11 -5.49 18.91
CA GLU A 641 -10.23 -6.94 18.95
C GLU A 641 -9.27 -7.55 19.99
N ARG A 642 -8.06 -6.99 20.12
CA ARG A 642 -7.11 -7.39 21.17
C ARG A 642 -7.61 -7.05 22.57
N GLN A 643 -8.24 -5.88 22.76
CA GLN A 643 -8.85 -5.49 24.03
C GLN A 643 -9.98 -6.45 24.42
N VAL A 644 -10.90 -6.75 23.50
CA VAL A 644 -12.00 -7.70 23.76
C VAL A 644 -11.46 -9.09 24.06
N ALA A 645 -10.47 -9.58 23.31
CA ALA A 645 -9.85 -10.87 23.56
C ALA A 645 -9.16 -10.93 24.94
N ALA A 646 -8.55 -9.84 25.40
CA ALA A 646 -7.97 -9.75 26.75
C ALA A 646 -9.06 -9.83 27.81
N MET A 647 -10.17 -9.11 27.63
CA MET A 647 -11.30 -9.16 28.56
C MET A 647 -11.96 -10.55 28.63
N VAL A 648 -12.10 -11.22 27.50
CA VAL A 648 -12.57 -12.62 27.44
C VAL A 648 -11.61 -13.53 28.20
N LEU A 649 -10.31 -13.37 27.98
CA LEU A 649 -9.29 -14.20 28.62
C LEU A 649 -9.27 -14.00 30.15
N ASP A 650 -9.38 -12.76 30.61
CA ASP A 650 -9.45 -12.43 32.05
C ASP A 650 -10.70 -13.02 32.71
N GLU A 651 -11.85 -12.98 32.04
CA GLU A 651 -13.08 -13.59 32.57
C GLU A 651 -12.97 -15.11 32.64
N ILE A 652 -12.33 -15.75 31.66
CA ILE A 652 -12.03 -17.19 31.70
C ILE A 652 -11.14 -17.54 32.89
N ASP A 653 -10.09 -16.76 33.12
CA ASP A 653 -9.16 -16.95 34.25
C ASP A 653 -9.92 -16.88 35.58
N ARG A 654 -10.74 -15.83 35.78
CA ARG A 654 -11.56 -15.63 37.00
C ARG A 654 -12.57 -16.75 37.22
N SER A 655 -13.33 -17.10 36.19
CA SER A 655 -14.43 -18.07 36.31
C SER A 655 -13.96 -19.50 36.59
N LEU A 656 -12.68 -19.78 36.37
CA LEU A 656 -12.05 -21.05 36.69
C LEU A 656 -11.32 -21.03 38.04
N ASP A 657 -11.14 -19.87 38.69
CA ASP A 657 -10.63 -19.74 40.06
C ASP A 657 -11.74 -20.02 41.11
N ASP A 658 -13.00 -19.77 40.78
CA ASP A 658 -14.16 -20.04 41.67
C ASP A 658 -14.62 -21.52 41.69
N ARG A 659 -13.82 -22.44 41.12
CA ARG A 659 -14.05 -23.89 41.08
C ARG A 659 -12.78 -24.63 41.42
#